data_AF-A0AAV2IZB1-F1
#
_entry.id   AF-A0AAV2IZB1-F1
#
_cell.length_a   1.000
_cell.length_b   1.000
_cell.length_c   1.000
_cell.angle_alpha   90.00
_cell.angle_beta   90.00
_cell.angle_gamma   90.00
#
_symmetry.space_group_name_H-M   'P 1'
#
loop_
_entity.id
_entity.type
_entity.pdbx_description
1 polymer ?
#
loop_
_entity_poly.entity_id
_entity_poly.type
_entity_poly.pdbx_seq_one_letter_code
_entity_poly.pdbx_strand_id
1 'polypeptide(L)'
;MWDGRIDPWRLKASCVPRNAHVLHPSSMPIPISIPPFHVSPPYSPSALRRPALRSSPSFPVHSPPSVRFRTPPHRPPSPLLHHSPSFPAVALPHGVLAASASPPAAPRRAHHTVSFADHSACVPQELHRRYEAAPESTKTKALQTVIEMKDAKISSMERGLRELEEEVNMLKSNGALSSEEREEEIKQMEVYRSHTKFMKNKVEQLKQELSQSRSQTDELQQRVCELQSKDSVEQAKQDLNRKDSELLGLRTKLETLNNQFSDSKQHVDVLKESLTAKEQRAAILQTEVDALRLRLEEKESLLSRKTQQISELTDEKSTQAGEISDLKDMLDVKERKVSVLQKKIENLLDQLKDKDKQLSGLKDRLKSLQTDTTNTDTALGTLEEALAEKDKIIERLKEQREKEEREKGDEMESSKKEQKDLKEKVTQLQIDLADREGSLLDLKEKASTMASAAVKRDNRLKTLEISLEQKKEECVKLENQLKKAQNASAESRASSELSERISSLEQDVSRHRDEATKAHAEVERLLDILREMEDEKNDKEKKIHELERQMKDQSKKVANLKQKEQLEKSRNAQLMEEAKKREDNLNESSQQIKDSLRHKEERIEELEEALRESVQITAEREVVLAQEEHARTHSEKQVEDLLTAMEKVKQELELMKAKLSSTQLSLAEKENHLTSLRAERRKHLEEVLEMKQEALLAAISEKDANIALLELSSSKKKKTQEEVSALKREKDSLVLQLKQQTQNRMKLMADNYDDDHLKVSAPNPVAPNHKPSPDQMLSTLLDLNQNRSKLKLYIGHLTSLCQERDPIILQDSAPPPSYQRSDSASWHSQLHDMTQEQLEAELALCEREGAELQEYANQVLQQIADRCPDILEQVVNALEDSS
;
A
#
# COMPACT_ATOMS: atom_id res chain seq x y z
N MET A 1 -36.30 25.75 16.75
CA MET A 1 -36.72 27.16 16.67
C MET A 1 -35.56 27.89 15.98
N TRP A 2 -35.74 28.54 14.82
CA TRP A 2 -36.51 29.78 14.56
C TRP A 2 -35.96 30.94 15.41
N ASP A 3 -35.61 32.13 14.87
CA ASP A 3 -35.49 32.62 13.47
C ASP A 3 -34.61 33.90 13.47
N GLY A 4 -34.15 34.39 12.29
CA GLY A 4 -34.03 35.85 12.06
C GLY A 4 -32.66 36.49 11.75
N ARG A 5 -32.41 36.72 10.45
CA ARG A 5 -32.11 38.02 9.76
C ARG A 5 -30.87 38.87 10.22
N ILE A 6 -30.03 39.47 9.35
CA ILE A 6 -30.26 40.43 8.23
C ILE A 6 -30.79 41.78 8.81
N ASP A 7 -30.18 42.99 8.67
CA ASP A 7 -29.26 43.54 7.64
C ASP A 7 -28.33 44.73 8.18
N PRO A 8 -27.81 45.77 7.43
CA PRO A 8 -26.40 46.20 7.61
C PRO A 8 -26.12 47.74 7.81
N TRP A 9 -24.85 48.17 7.60
CA TRP A 9 -24.25 49.54 7.69
C TRP A 9 -24.02 50.07 9.13
N ARG A 10 -22.94 50.81 9.49
CA ARG A 10 -22.24 51.90 8.77
C ARG A 10 -20.82 52.23 9.32
N LEU A 11 -19.80 52.12 8.46
CA LEU A 11 -18.61 52.99 8.26
C LEU A 11 -18.00 53.85 9.40
N LYS A 12 -16.66 53.72 9.61
CA LYS A 12 -15.65 54.66 9.05
C LYS A 12 -14.16 54.30 9.31
N ALA A 13 -13.33 54.41 8.23
CA ALA A 13 -11.92 54.85 8.13
C ALA A 13 -10.82 54.24 9.05
N SER A 14 -9.57 53.94 8.62
CA SER A 14 -8.80 54.13 7.37
C SER A 14 -7.50 53.27 7.45
N CYS A 15 -6.52 53.15 6.53
CA CYS A 15 -6.11 53.72 5.22
C CYS A 15 -5.31 52.61 4.44
N VAL A 16 -5.13 52.55 3.10
CA VAL A 16 -4.38 53.39 2.11
C VAL A 16 -2.85 53.45 2.37
N PRO A 17 -1.92 53.26 1.38
CA PRO A 17 -2.04 52.79 -0.04
C PRO A 17 -1.00 51.74 -0.53
N ARG A 18 -1.24 51.07 -1.69
CA ARG A 18 -0.47 51.23 -2.96
C ARG A 18 -1.02 50.35 -4.10
N ASN A 19 -0.54 50.59 -5.33
CA ASN A 19 -1.21 50.15 -6.57
C ASN A 19 -0.21 49.88 -7.73
N ALA A 20 -0.58 48.93 -8.61
CA ALA A 20 -0.20 48.74 -10.03
C ALA A 20 1.25 48.39 -10.47
N HIS A 21 1.30 47.58 -11.55
CA HIS A 21 2.45 47.07 -12.32
C HIS A 21 3.08 48.09 -13.30
N VAL A 22 4.17 47.72 -14.03
CA VAL A 22 4.22 47.62 -15.53
C VAL A 22 5.61 47.26 -16.12
N LEU A 23 5.62 46.29 -17.07
CA LEU A 23 6.52 45.95 -18.21
C LEU A 23 8.03 46.36 -18.26
N HIS A 24 8.94 45.40 -18.60
CA HIS A 24 9.52 45.17 -19.96
C HIS A 24 10.77 44.23 -20.01
N PRO A 25 10.96 43.40 -21.06
CA PRO A 25 12.25 42.79 -21.47
C PRO A 25 12.75 43.27 -22.86
N SER A 26 14.04 43.05 -23.21
CA SER A 26 14.67 43.59 -24.45
C SER A 26 15.70 42.69 -25.19
N SER A 27 15.35 42.33 -26.43
CA SER A 27 16.17 42.23 -27.68
C SER A 27 17.55 41.53 -27.81
N MET A 28 17.57 40.40 -28.57
CA MET A 28 18.39 40.10 -29.80
C MET A 28 19.95 40.07 -29.76
N PRO A 29 20.71 39.55 -30.78
CA PRO A 29 20.38 38.87 -32.07
C PRO A 29 21.14 37.49 -32.31
N ILE A 30 21.13 36.94 -33.55
CA ILE A 30 21.60 35.57 -33.92
C ILE A 30 22.35 35.51 -35.28
N PRO A 31 23.53 34.84 -35.42
CA PRO A 31 24.09 34.45 -36.74
C PRO A 31 24.86 33.08 -36.86
N ILE A 32 24.19 32.08 -37.43
CA ILE A 32 24.60 31.03 -38.43
C ILE A 32 26.11 30.81 -38.79
N SER A 33 26.57 29.54 -38.90
CA SER A 33 27.47 29.01 -39.99
C SER A 33 27.68 27.47 -39.97
N ILE A 34 27.94 26.85 -41.14
CA ILE A 34 28.29 25.41 -41.35
C ILE A 34 29.37 25.28 -42.49
N PRO A 35 29.79 24.07 -42.96
CA PRO A 35 31.16 23.52 -42.89
C PRO A 35 32.04 23.75 -44.15
N PRO A 36 33.22 23.08 -44.26
CA PRO A 36 33.42 22.26 -45.47
C PRO A 36 34.20 20.92 -45.32
N PHE A 37 33.68 19.90 -46.03
CA PHE A 37 34.34 18.84 -46.84
C PHE A 37 35.52 17.93 -46.37
N HIS A 38 35.24 16.63 -46.40
CA HIS A 38 36.01 15.49 -46.99
C HIS A 38 37.55 15.53 -47.17
N VAL A 39 38.22 14.51 -46.61
CA VAL A 39 39.17 13.59 -47.32
C VAL A 39 39.03 12.17 -46.69
N SER A 40 39.35 11.10 -47.42
CA SER A 40 39.39 9.70 -46.92
C SER A 40 40.69 8.98 -47.35
N PRO A 41 40.90 7.71 -46.93
CA PRO A 41 41.96 7.24 -46.02
C PRO A 41 43.36 7.08 -46.68
N PRO A 42 44.38 6.47 -46.01
CA PRO A 42 44.56 5.02 -46.23
C PRO A 42 45.36 4.19 -45.16
N TYR A 43 45.40 2.87 -45.41
CA TYR A 43 46.40 1.85 -45.04
C TYR A 43 46.66 1.39 -43.57
N SER A 44 46.80 0.06 -43.47
CA SER A 44 47.24 -0.80 -42.35
C SER A 44 48.80 -0.85 -42.24
N PRO A 45 49.49 -1.60 -41.32
CA PRO A 45 49.38 -3.07 -41.20
C PRO A 45 49.75 -3.74 -39.82
N SER A 46 49.71 -5.10 -39.81
CA SER A 46 50.53 -6.02 -38.99
C SER A 46 50.19 -6.21 -37.49
N ALA A 47 50.40 -7.40 -36.86
CA ALA A 47 50.76 -8.73 -37.37
C ALA A 47 50.68 -9.86 -36.29
N LEU A 48 50.30 -11.09 -36.72
CA LEU A 48 50.69 -12.43 -36.15
C LEU A 48 50.26 -12.77 -34.67
N ARG A 49 50.10 -14.01 -34.19
CA ARG A 49 50.23 -15.38 -34.76
C ARG A 49 49.35 -16.41 -34.00
N ARG A 50 48.94 -17.50 -34.68
CA ARG A 50 48.48 -18.80 -34.10
C ARG A 50 49.71 -19.77 -33.96
N PRO A 51 49.63 -21.04 -33.47
CA PRO A 51 48.47 -21.90 -33.12
C PRO A 51 48.58 -22.66 -31.76
N ALA A 52 47.70 -23.65 -31.53
CA ALA A 52 47.73 -24.64 -30.41
C ALA A 52 48.20 -26.03 -30.86
N LEU A 53 48.39 -27.02 -29.94
CA LEU A 53 48.17 -28.48 -30.12
C LEU A 53 48.65 -29.36 -28.92
N ARG A 54 47.80 -30.33 -28.46
CA ARG A 54 48.11 -31.71 -27.94
C ARG A 54 49.12 -31.92 -26.76
N SER A 55 49.19 -33.06 -26.03
CA SER A 55 48.42 -34.34 -25.93
C SER A 55 48.72 -35.14 -24.62
N SER A 56 47.88 -36.12 -24.26
CA SER A 56 48.04 -37.16 -23.20
C SER A 56 49.09 -38.26 -23.56
N PRO A 57 49.45 -39.24 -22.68
CA PRO A 57 48.61 -40.32 -22.09
C PRO A 57 48.59 -40.28 -20.52
N SER A 58 48.51 -41.29 -19.62
CA SER A 58 48.71 -42.79 -19.59
C SER A 58 47.98 -43.47 -18.40
N PHE A 59 48.11 -44.81 -18.23
CA PHE A 59 47.61 -45.68 -17.12
C PHE A 59 48.72 -46.67 -16.64
N PRO A 60 48.60 -47.36 -15.47
CA PRO A 60 47.81 -48.61 -15.26
C PRO A 60 46.82 -48.50 -14.06
N VAL A 61 45.68 -49.21 -13.87
CA VAL A 61 45.11 -50.55 -14.25
C VAL A 61 45.14 -51.60 -13.12
N HIS A 62 43.95 -51.97 -12.61
CA HIS A 62 43.52 -53.33 -12.20
C HIS A 62 41.99 -53.38 -12.02
N SER A 63 41.34 -54.56 -12.21
CA SER A 63 39.88 -54.78 -12.34
C SER A 63 39.52 -56.28 -12.06
N PRO A 64 38.30 -56.79 -12.38
CA PRO A 64 36.97 -56.69 -11.74
C PRO A 64 36.47 -58.13 -11.31
N PRO A 65 35.19 -58.62 -11.38
CA PRO A 65 33.84 -58.03 -11.52
C PRO A 65 32.79 -58.52 -10.45
N SER A 66 31.53 -58.02 -10.39
CA SER A 66 30.37 -58.63 -11.12
C SER A 66 29.03 -57.85 -10.99
N VAL A 67 28.38 -57.55 -12.14
CA VAL A 67 26.99 -57.92 -12.56
C VAL A 67 25.89 -58.01 -11.45
N ARG A 68 24.70 -57.34 -11.46
CA ARG A 68 23.64 -57.21 -12.52
C ARG A 68 22.52 -56.15 -12.22
N PHE A 69 22.04 -55.44 -13.25
CA PHE A 69 20.65 -54.98 -13.61
C PHE A 69 19.55 -54.44 -12.62
N ARG A 70 19.00 -53.26 -13.02
CA ARG A 70 17.57 -52.81 -13.13
C ARG A 70 16.50 -52.97 -11.99
N THR A 71 16.10 -51.82 -11.40
CA THR A 71 14.74 -51.15 -11.39
C THR A 71 13.41 -51.95 -11.51
N PRO A 72 12.27 -51.35 -11.06
CA PRO A 72 11.70 -51.14 -9.70
C PRO A 72 10.64 -52.25 -9.38
N PRO A 73 9.71 -52.17 -8.37
CA PRO A 73 8.37 -51.55 -8.60
C PRO A 73 7.45 -51.19 -7.37
N HIS A 74 6.25 -50.64 -7.69
CA HIS A 74 4.88 -50.79 -7.13
C HIS A 74 4.49 -50.91 -5.62
N ARG A 75 3.34 -50.29 -5.33
CA ARG A 75 2.44 -50.37 -4.14
C ARG A 75 1.25 -51.32 -4.41
N PRO A 76 0.85 -52.18 -3.45
CA PRO A 76 -0.58 -52.39 -3.10
C PRO A 76 -0.78 -52.78 -1.59
N PRO A 77 -1.93 -53.31 -1.11
CA PRO A 77 -3.28 -52.74 -1.05
C PRO A 77 -3.92 -52.73 0.38
N SER A 78 -5.19 -52.30 0.50
CA SER A 78 -6.01 -52.24 1.73
C SER A 78 -6.66 -53.60 2.14
N PRO A 79 -7.39 -53.68 3.28
CA PRO A 79 -8.86 -53.51 3.19
C PRO A 79 -9.58 -52.81 4.37
N LEU A 80 -10.70 -52.11 4.05
CA LEU A 80 -12.08 -52.17 4.60
C LEU A 80 -12.31 -52.40 6.13
N LEU A 81 -13.31 -51.80 6.83
CA LEU A 81 -14.68 -51.40 6.43
C LEU A 81 -15.20 -50.11 7.13
N HIS A 82 -16.31 -49.59 6.57
CA HIS A 82 -17.33 -48.63 7.06
C HIS A 82 -17.66 -48.68 8.59
N HIS A 83 -18.23 -47.65 9.26
CA HIS A 83 -19.23 -46.65 8.85
C HIS A 83 -19.17 -45.32 9.67
N SER A 84 -19.79 -44.26 9.14
CA SER A 84 -20.32 -43.09 9.88
C SER A 84 -21.81 -42.89 9.52
N PRO A 85 -22.64 -42.08 10.23
CA PRO A 85 -22.58 -40.61 10.10
C PRO A 85 -23.02 -39.73 11.32
N SER A 86 -22.74 -38.42 11.20
CA SER A 86 -23.50 -37.22 11.67
C SER A 86 -24.03 -37.07 13.13
N PHE A 87 -23.44 -36.09 13.85
CA PHE A 87 -24.01 -34.79 14.32
C PHE A 87 -25.54 -34.52 14.30
N PRO A 88 -26.08 -33.52 15.06
CA PRO A 88 -25.43 -32.47 15.89
C PRO A 88 -25.96 -32.35 17.35
N ALA A 89 -25.55 -31.27 18.05
CA ALA A 89 -25.89 -30.96 19.46
C ALA A 89 -27.14 -30.06 19.65
N VAL A 90 -27.60 -29.85 20.91
CA VAL A 90 -28.04 -28.55 21.53
C VAL A 90 -28.62 -28.72 22.96
N ALA A 91 -28.40 -27.71 23.83
CA ALA A 91 -29.11 -27.31 25.09
C ALA A 91 -29.25 -28.24 26.34
N LEU A 92 -28.58 -27.82 27.43
CA LEU A 92 -29.09 -27.36 28.77
C LEU A 92 -30.62 -27.40 29.09
N PRO A 93 -31.04 -27.26 30.38
CA PRO A 93 -30.46 -27.70 31.67
C PRO A 93 -31.53 -28.23 32.71
N HIS A 94 -31.09 -28.52 33.95
CA HIS A 94 -31.75 -28.56 35.29
C HIS A 94 -31.00 -29.64 36.14
N GLY A 95 -30.82 -29.61 37.47
CA GLY A 95 -31.50 -28.95 38.61
C GLY A 95 -32.18 -30.02 39.49
N VAL A 96 -32.29 -29.97 40.84
CA VAL A 96 -31.87 -29.06 41.93
C VAL A 96 -32.05 -29.83 43.28
N LEU A 97 -31.28 -29.49 44.35
CA LEU A 97 -31.41 -29.99 45.77
C LEU A 97 -31.15 -31.49 46.01
N ALA A 98 -30.84 -31.99 47.22
CA ALA A 98 -30.87 -31.41 48.58
C ALA A 98 -29.49 -31.58 49.30
N ALA A 99 -29.25 -31.62 50.63
CA ALA A 99 -30.09 -31.72 51.85
C ALA A 99 -29.40 -31.12 53.12
N SER A 100 -29.74 -31.63 54.32
CA SER A 100 -29.41 -31.17 55.68
C SER A 100 -28.94 -32.35 56.59
N ALA A 101 -28.55 -32.26 57.87
CA ALA A 101 -28.75 -31.26 58.94
C ALA A 101 -27.67 -31.35 60.08
N SER A 102 -27.81 -30.54 61.15
CA SER A 102 -26.95 -30.43 62.36
C SER A 102 -27.76 -30.74 63.66
N PRO A 103 -27.42 -30.32 64.91
CA PRO A 103 -26.17 -30.25 65.72
C PRO A 103 -26.40 -31.06 67.07
N PRO A 104 -26.09 -30.66 68.35
CA PRO A 104 -25.07 -29.80 68.98
C PRO A 104 -24.37 -30.39 70.27
N ALA A 105 -23.52 -29.56 70.93
CA ALA A 105 -23.20 -29.53 72.39
C ALA A 105 -22.01 -30.35 72.99
N ALA A 106 -21.56 -29.94 74.19
CA ALA A 106 -20.33 -30.33 74.93
C ALA A 106 -20.63 -30.31 76.47
N PRO A 107 -19.69 -30.28 77.47
CA PRO A 107 -18.21 -30.49 77.48
C PRO A 107 -17.66 -31.36 78.66
N ARG A 108 -16.35 -31.72 78.69
CA ARG A 108 -15.47 -31.68 79.90
C ARG A 108 -13.98 -32.06 79.64
N ARG A 109 -13.12 -31.78 80.64
CA ARG A 109 -11.64 -31.90 80.64
C ARG A 109 -11.10 -33.34 80.61
N ALA A 110 -9.97 -33.52 79.94
CA ALA A 110 -8.84 -34.37 80.36
C ALA A 110 -7.52 -33.71 79.92
N HIS A 111 -6.38 -34.13 80.48
CA HIS A 111 -5.05 -33.69 80.04
C HIS A 111 -4.56 -34.54 78.85
N HIS A 112 -3.71 -34.00 77.97
CA HIS A 112 -2.46 -34.65 77.55
C HIS A 112 -1.57 -33.73 76.69
N THR A 113 -0.33 -34.17 76.53
CA THR A 113 0.80 -33.59 75.78
C THR A 113 0.51 -33.36 74.29
N VAL A 114 1.00 -32.25 73.73
CA VAL A 114 0.98 -31.98 72.29
C VAL A 114 2.20 -32.61 71.62
N SER A 115 1.96 -33.45 70.62
CA SER A 115 2.92 -33.85 69.58
C SER A 115 2.19 -33.79 68.24
N PHE A 116 2.86 -33.31 67.18
CA PHE A 116 2.25 -33.11 65.86
C PHE A 116 2.81 -34.10 64.83
N ALA A 117 2.06 -35.18 64.64
CA ALA A 117 2.08 -36.11 63.50
C ALA A 117 0.69 -36.77 63.45
N ASP A 118 0.07 -37.11 62.32
CA ASP A 118 0.41 -36.91 60.90
C ASP A 118 -0.78 -36.24 60.19
N HIS A 119 -0.63 -35.85 58.90
CA HIS A 119 -1.65 -35.97 57.82
C HIS A 119 -1.19 -35.21 56.55
N SER A 120 -0.44 -35.86 55.66
CA SER A 120 -0.33 -35.43 54.25
C SER A 120 0.07 -36.60 53.36
N ALA A 121 -0.90 -37.34 52.84
CA ALA A 121 -0.68 -38.55 52.04
C ALA A 121 -1.59 -38.61 50.80
N CYS A 122 -1.26 -37.84 49.76
CA CYS A 122 -1.57 -38.14 48.35
C CYS A 122 -0.79 -37.19 47.42
N VAL A 123 -0.57 -37.60 46.15
CA VAL A 123 0.12 -36.85 45.07
C VAL A 123 1.63 -36.65 45.35
N PRO A 124 2.56 -37.13 44.49
CA PRO A 124 2.44 -37.20 43.03
C PRO A 124 2.80 -38.56 42.41
N GLN A 125 1.82 -39.29 41.86
CA GLN A 125 2.06 -40.44 40.97
C GLN A 125 1.83 -40.13 39.47
N GLU A 126 1.35 -38.93 39.12
CA GLU A 126 0.81 -38.62 37.79
C GLU A 126 1.85 -38.14 36.75
N LEU A 127 3.10 -37.85 37.15
CA LEU A 127 4.13 -37.34 36.24
C LEU A 127 4.95 -38.41 35.49
N HIS A 128 4.94 -39.67 35.92
CA HIS A 128 5.81 -40.70 35.36
C HIS A 128 5.27 -41.39 34.08
N ARG A 129 4.00 -41.17 33.68
CA ARG A 129 3.38 -41.87 32.53
C ARG A 129 3.36 -41.05 31.22
N ARG A 130 4.38 -40.22 30.96
CA ARG A 130 4.46 -39.36 29.74
C ARG A 130 5.78 -39.40 28.96
N TYR A 131 6.71 -40.31 29.28
CA TYR A 131 8.06 -40.33 28.67
C TYR A 131 8.43 -41.57 27.82
N GLU A 132 7.49 -42.48 27.56
CA GLU A 132 7.72 -43.69 26.74
C GLU A 132 7.27 -43.52 25.27
N ALA A 133 7.87 -42.60 24.51
CA ALA A 133 7.47 -42.36 23.11
C ALA A 133 8.57 -41.81 22.17
N ALA A 134 9.85 -42.19 22.34
CA ALA A 134 10.91 -41.84 21.39
C ALA A 134 11.98 -42.95 21.25
N PRO A 135 12.55 -43.19 20.06
CA PRO A 135 13.62 -44.17 19.87
C PRO A 135 14.94 -43.65 20.46
N GLU A 136 15.42 -44.30 21.52
CA GLU A 136 16.55 -43.82 22.31
C GLU A 136 17.89 -43.81 21.56
N SER A 137 18.60 -42.68 21.66
CA SER A 137 20.00 -42.57 21.26
C SER A 137 20.94 -43.22 22.29
N THR A 138 22.12 -43.63 21.87
CA THR A 138 23.17 -44.16 22.76
C THR A 138 23.55 -43.16 23.88
N LYS A 139 23.34 -41.85 23.67
CA LYS A 139 23.49 -40.82 24.72
C LYS A 139 22.48 -40.98 25.86
N THR A 140 21.23 -41.33 25.56
CA THR A 140 20.15 -41.44 26.56
C THR A 140 20.49 -42.51 27.59
N LYS A 141 20.96 -43.67 27.13
CA LYS A 141 21.35 -44.80 28.00
C LYS A 141 22.54 -44.48 28.90
N ALA A 142 23.52 -43.73 28.40
CA ALA A 142 24.65 -43.28 29.21
C ALA A 142 24.22 -42.32 30.35
N LEU A 143 23.24 -41.44 30.08
CA LEU A 143 22.67 -40.57 31.12
C LEU A 143 21.80 -41.35 32.10
N GLN A 144 21.01 -42.33 31.63
CA GLN A 144 20.19 -43.20 32.47
C GLN A 144 21.04 -43.99 33.48
N THR A 145 22.16 -44.60 33.05
CA THR A 145 23.08 -45.27 33.99
C THR A 145 23.73 -44.29 34.99
N VAL A 146 23.99 -43.04 34.58
CA VAL A 146 24.49 -42.00 35.52
C VAL A 146 23.42 -41.61 36.54
N ILE A 147 22.14 -41.54 36.15
CA ILE A 147 21.01 -41.30 37.07
C ILE A 147 20.90 -42.47 38.05
N GLU A 148 20.85 -43.71 37.58
CA GLU A 148 20.80 -44.91 38.42
C GLU A 148 21.98 -45.00 39.42
N MET A 149 23.19 -44.62 38.98
CA MET A 149 24.36 -44.51 39.87
C MET A 149 24.25 -43.35 40.88
N LYS A 150 23.59 -42.25 40.53
CA LYS A 150 23.32 -41.12 41.44
C LYS A 150 22.27 -41.49 42.47
N ASP A 151 21.19 -42.15 42.08
CA ASP A 151 20.10 -42.57 42.96
C ASP A 151 20.56 -43.67 43.92
N ALA A 152 21.39 -44.62 43.45
CA ALA A 152 22.06 -45.58 44.32
C ALA A 152 23.02 -44.91 45.32
N LYS A 153 23.71 -43.83 44.91
CA LYS A 153 24.58 -43.04 45.79
C LYS A 153 23.78 -42.27 46.83
N ILE A 154 22.67 -41.63 46.44
CA ILE A 154 21.72 -40.94 47.32
C ILE A 154 21.15 -41.94 48.34
N SER A 155 20.58 -43.05 47.88
CA SER A 155 20.06 -44.13 48.74
C SER A 155 21.09 -44.70 49.71
N SER A 156 22.39 -44.61 49.40
CA SER A 156 23.46 -45.01 50.32
C SER A 156 23.83 -43.92 51.33
N MET A 157 23.75 -42.64 50.95
CA MET A 157 24.00 -41.51 51.87
C MET A 157 22.83 -41.32 52.83
N GLU A 158 21.59 -41.48 52.38
CA GLU A 158 20.41 -41.48 53.27
C GLU A 158 20.39 -42.65 54.25
N ARG A 159 21.08 -43.76 53.95
CA ARG A 159 21.22 -44.87 54.91
C ARG A 159 22.25 -44.54 55.98
N GLY A 160 23.42 -44.04 55.58
CA GLY A 160 24.43 -43.54 56.51
C GLY A 160 23.94 -42.36 57.36
N LEU A 161 23.06 -41.50 56.84
CA LEU A 161 22.38 -40.47 57.63
C LEU A 161 21.48 -41.07 58.70
N ARG A 162 20.64 -42.07 58.36
CA ARG A 162 19.80 -42.77 59.35
C ARG A 162 20.62 -43.53 60.39
N GLU A 163 21.71 -44.18 59.98
CA GLU A 163 22.65 -44.85 60.88
C GLU A 163 23.30 -43.84 61.86
N LEU A 164 23.67 -42.64 61.40
CA LEU A 164 24.17 -41.55 62.25
C LEU A 164 23.08 -40.90 63.12
N GLU A 165 21.84 -40.79 62.64
CA GLU A 165 20.70 -40.29 63.42
C GLU A 165 20.32 -41.27 64.54
N GLU A 166 20.39 -42.57 64.29
CA GLU A 166 20.24 -43.64 65.29
C GLU A 166 21.38 -43.61 66.32
N GLU A 167 22.64 -43.44 65.90
CA GLU A 167 23.79 -43.29 66.81
C GLU A 167 23.68 -42.02 67.66
N VAL A 168 23.30 -40.88 67.06
CA VAL A 168 23.02 -39.62 67.79
C VAL A 168 21.85 -39.77 68.76
N ASN A 169 20.82 -40.55 68.42
CA ASN A 169 19.71 -40.81 69.34
C ASN A 169 20.10 -41.77 70.49
N MET A 170 20.95 -42.77 70.23
CA MET A 170 21.54 -43.61 71.31
C MET A 170 22.44 -42.80 72.25
N LEU A 171 23.23 -41.87 71.71
CA LEU A 171 24.04 -40.95 72.52
C LEU A 171 23.17 -39.99 73.34
N LYS A 172 22.02 -39.55 72.82
CA LYS A 172 21.02 -38.77 73.59
C LYS A 172 20.36 -39.60 74.70
N SER A 173 19.99 -40.86 74.45
CA SER A 173 19.41 -41.72 75.50
C SER A 173 20.41 -42.06 76.61
N ASN A 174 21.70 -42.19 76.26
CA ASN A 174 22.78 -42.42 77.23
C ASN A 174 23.21 -41.14 77.98
N GLY A 175 22.67 -39.96 77.62
CA GLY A 175 22.93 -38.68 78.27
C GLY A 175 22.11 -38.43 79.55
N ALA A 176 21.21 -39.35 79.92
CA ALA A 176 20.47 -39.31 81.17
C ALA A 176 21.01 -40.36 82.15
N LEU A 177 21.56 -39.90 83.28
CA LEU A 177 22.03 -40.77 84.38
C LEU A 177 20.91 -41.71 84.84
N SER A 178 21.27 -42.93 85.25
CA SER A 178 20.29 -43.95 85.57
C SER A 178 19.44 -43.53 86.77
N SER A 179 18.15 -43.93 86.79
CA SER A 179 17.30 -43.79 87.98
C SER A 179 17.89 -44.51 89.20
N GLU A 180 18.79 -45.46 88.97
CA GLU A 180 19.45 -46.31 89.95
C GLU A 180 20.50 -45.54 90.77
N GLU A 181 21.38 -44.76 90.11
CA GLU A 181 22.39 -43.91 90.77
C GLU A 181 21.74 -42.87 91.69
N ARG A 182 20.59 -42.33 91.25
CA ARG A 182 19.81 -41.35 92.03
C ARG A 182 19.15 -41.96 93.28
N GLU A 183 18.91 -43.27 93.28
CA GLU A 183 18.42 -43.99 94.45
C GLU A 183 19.58 -44.36 95.40
N GLU A 184 20.77 -44.61 94.88
CA GLU A 184 21.98 -44.79 95.69
C GLU A 184 22.43 -43.51 96.40
N GLU A 185 22.34 -42.35 95.76
CA GLU A 185 22.63 -41.05 96.39
C GLU A 185 21.66 -40.76 97.57
N ILE A 186 20.38 -41.12 97.44
CA ILE A 186 19.40 -41.04 98.53
C ILE A 186 19.78 -41.99 99.68
N LYS A 187 20.17 -43.23 99.37
CA LYS A 187 20.64 -44.21 100.37
C LYS A 187 21.89 -43.71 101.10
N GLN A 188 22.84 -43.08 100.40
CA GLN A 188 24.01 -42.45 101.03
C GLN A 188 23.61 -41.29 101.96
N MET A 189 22.70 -40.40 101.54
CA MET A 189 22.20 -39.34 102.42
C MET A 189 21.49 -39.86 103.68
N GLU A 190 20.81 -41.01 103.60
CA GLU A 190 20.16 -41.63 104.75
C GLU A 190 21.17 -42.32 105.70
N VAL A 191 22.25 -42.89 105.16
CA VAL A 191 23.43 -43.33 105.94
C VAL A 191 24.08 -42.14 106.65
N TYR A 192 24.30 -41.01 105.97
CA TYR A 192 24.86 -39.80 106.60
C TYR A 192 23.94 -39.21 107.69
N ARG A 193 22.61 -39.21 107.50
CA ARG A 193 21.65 -38.84 108.57
C ARG A 193 21.72 -39.78 109.76
N SER A 194 21.84 -41.09 109.52
CA SER A 194 21.95 -42.10 110.57
C SER A 194 23.28 -41.98 111.33
N HIS A 195 24.39 -41.75 110.62
CA HIS A 195 25.70 -41.45 111.21
C HIS A 195 25.67 -40.16 112.03
N THR A 196 24.97 -39.11 111.57
CA THR A 196 24.79 -37.86 112.32
C THR A 196 24.02 -38.08 113.62
N LYS A 197 22.96 -38.90 113.61
CA LYS A 197 22.25 -39.33 114.83
C LYS A 197 23.16 -40.14 115.76
N PHE A 198 23.92 -41.10 115.23
CA PHE A 198 24.86 -41.90 116.01
C PHE A 198 25.93 -41.02 116.68
N MET A 199 26.54 -40.09 115.94
CA MET A 199 27.51 -39.13 116.48
C MET A 199 26.89 -38.22 117.55
N LYS A 200 25.64 -37.78 117.38
CA LYS A 200 24.95 -37.00 118.43
C LYS A 200 24.74 -37.82 119.70
N ASN A 201 24.23 -39.05 119.58
CA ASN A 201 24.09 -39.96 120.72
C ASN A 201 25.44 -40.27 121.37
N LYS A 202 26.53 -40.38 120.58
CA LYS A 202 27.89 -40.62 121.09
C LYS A 202 28.43 -39.40 121.84
N VAL A 203 28.14 -38.18 121.39
CA VAL A 203 28.46 -36.94 122.11
C VAL A 203 27.63 -36.78 123.40
N GLU A 204 26.38 -37.22 123.40
CA GLU A 204 25.54 -37.23 124.61
C GLU A 204 25.99 -38.32 125.62
N GLN A 205 26.39 -39.50 125.15
CA GLN A 205 27.07 -40.54 125.95
C GLN A 205 28.37 -39.99 126.55
N LEU A 206 29.25 -39.39 125.74
CA LEU A 206 30.51 -38.81 126.20
C LEU A 206 30.30 -37.65 127.20
N LYS A 207 29.21 -36.88 127.09
CA LYS A 207 28.82 -35.89 128.11
C LYS A 207 28.42 -36.53 129.44
N GLN A 208 27.78 -37.71 129.40
CA GLN A 208 27.37 -38.45 130.59
C GLN A 208 28.57 -39.16 131.26
N GLU A 209 29.50 -39.68 130.46
CA GLU A 209 30.79 -40.21 130.94
C GLU A 209 31.67 -39.07 131.52
N LEU A 210 31.67 -37.88 130.90
CA LEU A 210 32.36 -36.68 131.42
C LEU A 210 31.76 -36.20 132.75
N SER A 211 30.44 -36.35 132.98
CA SER A 211 29.84 -35.97 134.26
C SER A 211 30.21 -36.95 135.39
N GLN A 212 30.29 -38.26 135.10
CA GLN A 212 30.80 -39.26 136.05
C GLN A 212 32.30 -39.09 136.34
N SER A 213 33.10 -38.78 135.32
CA SER A 213 34.51 -38.43 135.47
C SER A 213 34.71 -37.17 136.33
N ARG A 214 33.78 -36.22 136.28
CA ARG A 214 33.79 -35.04 137.16
C ARG A 214 33.62 -35.41 138.63
N SER A 215 32.64 -36.26 138.99
CA SER A 215 32.50 -36.74 140.37
C SER A 215 33.74 -37.51 140.86
N GLN A 216 34.41 -38.28 140.00
CA GLN A 216 35.69 -38.93 140.34
C GLN A 216 36.84 -37.93 140.49
N THR A 217 36.79 -36.78 139.81
CA THR A 217 37.77 -35.70 139.96
C THR A 217 37.66 -35.05 141.34
N ASP A 218 36.44 -34.85 141.84
CA ASP A 218 36.18 -34.26 143.15
C ASP A 218 36.63 -35.19 144.30
N GLU A 219 36.41 -36.51 144.18
CA GLU A 219 36.98 -37.52 145.10
C GLU A 219 38.52 -37.55 145.08
N LEU A 220 39.14 -37.32 143.93
CA LEU A 220 40.60 -37.24 143.81
C LEU A 220 41.17 -35.94 144.40
N GLN A 221 40.46 -34.80 144.32
CA GLN A 221 40.87 -33.56 144.97
C GLN A 221 40.98 -33.72 146.49
N GLN A 222 40.11 -34.52 147.11
CA GLN A 222 40.20 -34.79 148.55
C GLN A 222 41.48 -35.56 148.94
N ARG A 223 42.04 -36.39 148.05
CA ARG A 223 43.31 -37.10 148.25
C ARG A 223 44.57 -36.26 147.95
N VAL A 224 44.44 -35.19 147.17
CA VAL A 224 45.57 -34.27 146.90
C VAL A 224 45.98 -33.50 148.17
N CYS A 225 45.07 -33.29 149.12
CA CYS A 225 45.36 -32.62 150.40
C CYS A 225 46.35 -33.38 151.30
N GLU A 226 46.52 -34.70 151.13
CA GLU A 226 47.37 -35.54 152.01
C GLU A 226 48.83 -35.67 151.53
N LEU A 227 49.17 -35.15 150.33
CA LEU A 227 50.51 -35.29 149.72
C LEU A 227 51.18 -33.95 149.40
N GLN A 228 51.08 -32.98 150.31
CA GLN A 228 51.83 -31.71 150.24
C GLN A 228 53.32 -31.89 150.63
N SER A 229 54.12 -32.56 149.78
CA SER A 229 55.56 -32.29 149.72
C SER A 229 55.82 -31.16 148.71
N LYS A 230 56.81 -30.31 148.95
CA LYS A 230 57.09 -29.15 148.06
C LYS A 230 57.54 -29.59 146.66
N ASP A 231 58.20 -30.73 146.57
CA ASP A 231 58.85 -31.19 145.34
C ASP A 231 57.83 -31.61 144.27
N SER A 232 56.67 -32.14 144.67
CA SER A 232 55.58 -32.47 143.73
C SER A 232 54.95 -31.21 143.12
N VAL A 233 54.80 -30.14 143.92
CA VAL A 233 54.26 -28.85 143.47
C VAL A 233 55.23 -28.13 142.53
N GLU A 234 56.53 -28.14 142.82
CA GLU A 234 57.53 -27.49 141.95
C GLU A 234 57.74 -28.27 140.65
N GLN A 235 57.68 -29.61 140.69
CA GLN A 235 57.64 -30.44 139.49
C GLN A 235 56.38 -30.13 138.65
N ALA A 236 55.20 -30.07 139.27
CA ALA A 236 53.95 -29.78 138.57
C ALA A 236 53.94 -28.38 137.92
N LYS A 237 54.58 -27.37 138.53
CA LYS A 237 54.80 -26.05 137.89
C LYS A 237 55.72 -26.14 136.68
N GLN A 238 56.81 -26.90 136.76
CA GLN A 238 57.69 -27.08 135.61
C GLN A 238 56.99 -27.81 134.47
N ASP A 239 56.17 -28.82 134.78
CA ASP A 239 55.37 -29.54 133.79
C ASP A 239 54.24 -28.70 133.21
N LEU A 240 53.62 -27.82 134.01
CA LEU A 240 52.68 -26.80 133.51
C LEU A 240 53.39 -25.84 132.54
N ASN A 241 54.55 -25.28 132.91
CA ASN A 241 55.33 -24.40 132.03
C ASN A 241 55.78 -25.11 130.73
N ARG A 242 56.10 -26.40 130.79
CA ARG A 242 56.35 -27.24 129.60
C ARG A 242 55.09 -27.35 128.74
N LYS A 243 53.93 -27.62 129.34
CA LYS A 243 52.65 -27.73 128.64
C LYS A 243 52.14 -26.40 128.07
N ASP A 244 52.37 -25.28 128.73
CA ASP A 244 52.07 -23.95 128.18
C ASP A 244 52.98 -23.60 127.00
N SER A 245 54.25 -24.02 127.04
CA SER A 245 55.19 -23.90 125.91
C SER A 245 54.76 -24.78 124.72
N GLU A 246 54.34 -26.03 124.99
CA GLU A 246 53.74 -26.91 123.98
C GLU A 246 52.45 -26.31 123.39
N LEU A 247 51.55 -25.77 124.22
CA LEU A 247 50.32 -25.12 123.79
C LEU A 247 50.57 -23.86 122.96
N LEU A 248 51.60 -23.06 123.28
CA LEU A 248 52.00 -21.91 122.48
C LEU A 248 52.57 -22.36 121.12
N GLY A 249 53.37 -23.42 121.10
CA GLY A 249 53.85 -24.05 119.86
C GLY A 249 52.70 -24.60 119.00
N LEU A 250 51.72 -25.28 119.61
CA LEU A 250 50.53 -25.80 118.92
C LEU A 250 49.63 -24.68 118.41
N ARG A 251 49.42 -23.58 119.16
CA ARG A 251 48.71 -22.38 118.68
C ARG A 251 49.42 -21.77 117.47
N THR A 252 50.74 -21.58 117.54
CA THR A 252 51.54 -21.06 116.42
C THR A 252 51.46 -21.96 115.19
N LYS A 253 51.46 -23.29 115.38
CA LYS A 253 51.28 -24.26 114.30
C LYS A 253 49.87 -24.24 113.71
N LEU A 254 48.84 -24.04 114.54
CA LEU A 254 47.46 -23.88 114.07
C LEU A 254 47.29 -22.58 113.27
N GLU A 255 47.87 -21.47 113.75
CA GLU A 255 47.87 -20.18 113.06
C GLU A 255 48.54 -20.28 111.67
N THR A 256 49.71 -20.92 111.59
CA THR A 256 50.40 -21.15 110.30
C THR A 256 49.64 -22.06 109.35
N LEU A 257 48.98 -23.11 109.85
CA LEU A 257 48.10 -23.97 109.05
C LEU A 257 46.82 -23.24 108.59
N ASN A 258 46.24 -22.39 109.44
CA ASN A 258 45.07 -21.57 109.10
C ASN A 258 45.40 -20.55 108.00
N ASN A 259 46.58 -19.91 108.08
CA ASN A 259 47.07 -19.00 107.03
C ASN A 259 47.36 -19.76 105.73
N GLN A 260 48.05 -20.90 105.77
CA GLN A 260 48.24 -21.76 104.60
C GLN A 260 46.91 -22.23 103.96
N PHE A 261 45.88 -22.48 104.77
CA PHE A 261 44.54 -22.79 104.28
C PHE A 261 43.84 -21.57 103.65
N SER A 262 44.01 -20.38 104.22
CA SER A 262 43.54 -19.11 103.64
C SER A 262 44.19 -18.83 102.27
N ASP A 263 45.51 -18.97 102.18
CA ASP A 263 46.28 -18.78 100.95
C ASP A 263 45.88 -19.82 99.88
N SER A 264 45.75 -21.10 100.28
CA SER A 264 45.26 -22.18 99.41
C SER A 264 43.85 -21.91 98.88
N LYS A 265 42.97 -21.35 99.72
CA LYS A 265 41.61 -20.96 99.32
C LYS A 265 41.65 -19.81 98.30
N GLN A 266 42.46 -18.77 98.55
CA GLN A 266 42.62 -17.66 97.61
C GLN A 266 43.15 -18.14 96.25
N HIS A 267 44.14 -19.04 96.24
CA HIS A 267 44.61 -19.67 95.00
C HIS A 267 43.51 -20.45 94.27
N VAL A 268 42.67 -21.21 94.99
CA VAL A 268 41.52 -21.93 94.41
C VAL A 268 40.48 -20.96 93.84
N ASP A 269 40.20 -19.84 94.52
CA ASP A 269 39.21 -18.86 94.06
C ASP A 269 39.72 -18.09 92.81
N VAL A 270 41.00 -17.71 92.76
CA VAL A 270 41.65 -17.15 91.55
C VAL A 270 41.65 -18.15 90.37
N LEU A 271 41.81 -19.45 90.64
CA LEU A 271 41.71 -20.47 89.59
C LEU A 271 40.28 -20.62 89.04
N LYS A 272 39.24 -20.42 89.87
CA LYS A 272 37.84 -20.37 89.40
C LYS A 272 37.59 -19.14 88.53
N GLU A 273 38.06 -17.97 88.93
CA GLU A 273 37.96 -16.74 88.12
C GLU A 273 38.69 -16.89 86.78
N SER A 274 39.88 -17.51 86.78
CA SER A 274 40.58 -17.84 85.53
C SER A 274 39.85 -18.89 84.67
N LEU A 275 39.03 -19.76 85.27
CA LEU A 275 38.25 -20.76 84.54
C LEU A 275 37.03 -20.10 83.90
N THR A 276 36.24 -19.35 84.66
CA THR A 276 35.03 -18.66 84.14
C THR A 276 35.37 -17.63 83.06
N ALA A 277 36.51 -16.93 83.18
CA ALA A 277 37.01 -16.05 82.12
C ALA A 277 37.39 -16.81 80.82
N LYS A 278 37.86 -18.06 80.92
CA LYS A 278 38.12 -18.92 79.74
C LYS A 278 36.83 -19.47 79.14
N GLU A 279 35.86 -19.84 79.97
CA GLU A 279 34.54 -20.29 79.53
C GLU A 279 33.79 -19.17 78.79
N GLN A 280 33.79 -17.95 79.33
CA GLN A 280 33.24 -16.77 78.65
C GLN A 280 33.94 -16.50 77.31
N ARG A 281 35.27 -16.58 77.26
CA ARG A 281 36.02 -16.43 76.01
C ARG A 281 35.70 -17.54 74.99
N ALA A 282 35.52 -18.78 75.44
CA ALA A 282 35.12 -19.89 74.59
C ALA A 282 33.70 -19.68 74.02
N ALA A 283 32.76 -19.18 74.83
CA ALA A 283 31.41 -18.84 74.38
C ALA A 283 31.41 -17.72 73.32
N ILE A 284 32.22 -16.67 73.48
CA ILE A 284 32.38 -15.61 72.47
C ILE A 284 32.97 -16.18 71.16
N LEU A 285 34.05 -16.97 71.24
CA LEU A 285 34.64 -17.60 70.06
C LEU A 285 33.67 -18.56 69.36
N GLN A 286 32.79 -19.23 70.11
CA GLN A 286 31.75 -20.08 69.53
C GLN A 286 30.73 -19.24 68.74
N THR A 287 30.24 -18.12 69.28
CA THR A 287 29.30 -17.25 68.54
C THR A 287 29.95 -16.57 67.33
N GLU A 288 31.24 -16.25 67.39
CA GLU A 288 32.01 -15.77 66.23
C GLU A 288 32.12 -16.85 65.13
N VAL A 289 32.42 -18.11 65.49
CA VAL A 289 32.48 -19.24 64.55
C VAL A 289 31.11 -19.50 63.90
N ASP A 290 30.02 -19.46 64.66
CA ASP A 290 28.68 -19.70 64.12
C ASP A 290 28.18 -18.54 63.24
N ALA A 291 28.54 -17.30 63.55
CA ALA A 291 28.31 -16.16 62.66
C ALA A 291 29.13 -16.24 61.35
N LEU A 292 30.33 -16.83 61.39
CA LEU A 292 31.13 -17.10 60.19
C LEU A 292 30.57 -18.25 59.35
N ARG A 293 29.99 -19.28 59.98
CA ARG A 293 29.28 -20.39 59.29
C ARG A 293 28.07 -19.88 58.51
N LEU A 294 27.19 -19.12 59.15
CA LEU A 294 26.02 -18.52 58.49
C LEU A 294 26.42 -17.64 57.29
N ARG A 295 27.47 -16.83 57.43
CA ARG A 295 28.02 -16.04 56.32
C ARG A 295 28.61 -16.90 55.20
N LEU A 296 29.15 -18.08 55.48
CA LEU A 296 29.63 -18.99 54.46
C LEU A 296 28.45 -19.58 53.67
N GLU A 297 27.43 -20.08 54.37
CA GLU A 297 26.19 -20.61 53.77
C GLU A 297 25.47 -19.56 52.91
N GLU A 298 25.39 -18.30 53.36
CA GLU A 298 24.90 -17.17 52.56
C GLU A 298 25.67 -17.01 51.24
N LYS A 299 27.01 -17.04 51.29
CA LYS A 299 27.88 -16.90 50.11
C LYS A 299 27.79 -18.11 49.19
N GLU A 300 27.67 -19.33 49.71
CA GLU A 300 27.46 -20.54 48.93
C GLU A 300 26.10 -20.50 48.22
N SER A 301 25.03 -20.03 48.89
CA SER A 301 23.72 -19.82 48.26
C SER A 301 23.78 -18.79 47.12
N LEU A 302 24.57 -17.72 47.29
CA LEU A 302 24.79 -16.67 46.30
C LEU A 302 25.58 -17.20 45.10
N LEU A 303 26.64 -17.99 45.35
CA LEU A 303 27.45 -18.64 44.31
C LEU A 303 26.64 -19.65 43.51
N SER A 304 25.82 -20.46 44.17
CA SER A 304 24.89 -21.39 43.52
C SER A 304 23.92 -20.65 42.60
N ARG A 305 23.25 -19.62 43.11
CA ARG A 305 22.31 -18.77 42.33
C ARG A 305 22.99 -18.06 41.16
N LYS A 306 24.23 -17.58 41.32
CA LYS A 306 25.01 -16.99 40.21
C LYS A 306 25.50 -18.03 39.21
N THR A 307 25.78 -19.26 39.63
CA THR A 307 26.12 -20.37 38.73
C THR A 307 24.91 -20.77 37.87
N GLN A 308 23.73 -20.86 38.47
CA GLN A 308 22.47 -21.07 37.74
C GLN A 308 22.21 -19.94 36.72
N GLN A 309 22.32 -18.67 37.14
CA GLN A 309 22.17 -17.52 36.23
C GLN A 309 23.14 -17.57 35.04
N ILE A 310 24.36 -18.07 35.23
CA ILE A 310 25.34 -18.26 34.14
C ILE A 310 24.93 -19.41 33.19
N SER A 311 24.33 -20.49 33.69
CA SER A 311 23.78 -21.55 32.84
C SER A 311 22.64 -21.02 31.98
N GLU A 312 21.65 -20.36 32.60
CA GLU A 312 20.49 -19.78 31.91
C GLU A 312 20.92 -18.81 30.79
N LEU A 313 21.85 -17.90 31.08
CA LEU A 313 22.43 -16.99 30.07
C LEU A 313 23.24 -17.70 28.97
N THR A 314 23.77 -18.91 29.25
CA THR A 314 24.48 -19.73 28.25
C THR A 314 23.50 -20.45 27.33
N ASP A 315 22.40 -20.96 27.88
CA ASP A 315 21.33 -21.63 27.13
C ASP A 315 20.56 -20.64 26.25
N GLU A 316 20.26 -19.43 26.76
CA GLU A 316 19.73 -18.29 25.99
C GLU A 316 20.66 -17.88 24.85
N LYS A 317 21.97 -17.76 25.11
CA LYS A 317 22.96 -17.46 24.07
C LYS A 317 22.99 -18.56 22.99
N SER A 318 22.73 -19.81 23.35
CA SER A 318 22.70 -20.92 22.39
C SER A 318 21.45 -20.89 21.49
N THR A 319 20.31 -20.47 22.02
CA THR A 319 19.05 -20.30 21.26
C THR A 319 19.15 -19.09 20.33
N GLN A 320 19.61 -17.95 20.82
CA GLN A 320 19.89 -16.76 19.99
C GLN A 320 20.91 -17.05 18.86
N ALA A 321 21.91 -17.90 19.11
CA ALA A 321 22.86 -18.31 18.07
C ALA A 321 22.19 -19.16 16.96
N GLY A 322 21.16 -19.94 17.30
CA GLY A 322 20.33 -20.67 16.33
C GLY A 322 19.45 -19.73 15.52
N GLU A 323 18.72 -18.83 16.18
CA GLU A 323 17.87 -17.81 15.54
C GLU A 323 18.66 -16.92 14.56
N ILE A 324 19.88 -16.52 14.94
CA ILE A 324 20.81 -15.78 14.06
C ILE A 324 21.27 -16.62 12.86
N SER A 325 21.28 -17.95 12.96
CA SER A 325 21.56 -18.84 11.82
C SER A 325 20.36 -18.93 10.87
N ASP A 326 19.17 -19.16 11.41
CA ASP A 326 17.93 -19.28 10.61
C ASP A 326 17.59 -17.97 9.89
N LEU A 327 17.81 -16.82 10.54
CA LEU A 327 17.65 -15.49 9.94
C LEU A 327 18.67 -15.23 8.83
N LYS A 328 19.91 -15.75 8.95
CA LYS A 328 20.90 -15.68 7.86
C LYS A 328 20.45 -16.52 6.69
N ASP A 329 20.09 -17.79 6.88
CA ASP A 329 19.63 -18.67 5.81
C ASP A 329 18.38 -18.09 5.10
N MET A 330 17.48 -17.43 5.85
CA MET A 330 16.35 -16.70 5.27
C MET A 330 16.78 -15.48 4.43
N LEU A 331 17.75 -14.68 4.88
CA LEU A 331 18.32 -13.57 4.10
C LEU A 331 18.98 -14.10 2.81
N ASP A 332 19.79 -15.15 2.95
CA ASP A 332 20.46 -15.88 1.87
C ASP A 332 19.46 -16.37 0.79
N VAL A 333 18.26 -16.80 1.18
CA VAL A 333 17.16 -17.17 0.26
C VAL A 333 16.51 -15.92 -0.37
N LYS A 334 16.32 -14.83 0.39
CA LYS A 334 15.77 -13.57 -0.11
C LYS A 334 16.70 -12.93 -1.16
N GLU A 335 18.01 -12.89 -0.92
CA GLU A 335 19.01 -12.38 -1.87
C GLU A 335 19.00 -13.15 -3.19
N ARG A 336 18.96 -14.50 -3.13
CA ARG A 336 18.82 -15.34 -4.32
C ARG A 336 17.55 -15.04 -5.10
N LYS A 337 16.41 -14.82 -4.40
CA LYS A 337 15.14 -14.41 -5.03
C LYS A 337 15.24 -13.04 -5.69
N VAL A 338 15.89 -12.07 -5.04
CA VAL A 338 16.15 -10.74 -5.62
C VAL A 338 17.02 -10.84 -6.88
N SER A 339 18.09 -11.64 -6.88
CA SER A 339 18.94 -11.84 -8.07
C SER A 339 18.18 -12.48 -9.25
N VAL A 340 17.23 -13.38 -8.98
CA VAL A 340 16.34 -13.95 -10.02
C VAL A 340 15.37 -12.90 -10.55
N LEU A 341 14.80 -12.05 -9.70
CA LEU A 341 13.89 -10.97 -10.12
C LEU A 341 14.61 -9.88 -10.91
N GLN A 342 15.82 -9.47 -10.51
CA GLN A 342 16.67 -8.56 -11.27
C GLN A 342 16.93 -9.07 -12.69
N LYS A 343 17.33 -10.34 -12.84
CA LYS A 343 17.50 -10.97 -14.17
C LYS A 343 16.19 -11.04 -14.96
N LYS A 344 15.04 -11.19 -14.30
CA LYS A 344 13.74 -11.17 -14.99
C LYS A 344 13.39 -9.77 -15.49
N ILE A 345 13.70 -8.72 -14.73
CA ILE A 345 13.53 -7.31 -15.13
C ILE A 345 14.46 -6.99 -16.32
N GLU A 346 15.73 -7.36 -16.25
CA GLU A 346 16.72 -7.18 -17.33
C GLU A 346 16.25 -7.81 -18.65
N ASN A 347 15.79 -9.08 -18.61
CA ASN A 347 15.22 -9.77 -19.76
C ASN A 347 13.95 -9.09 -20.33
N LEU A 348 13.13 -8.44 -19.49
CA LEU A 348 11.94 -7.71 -19.93
C LEU A 348 12.31 -6.35 -20.54
N LEU A 349 13.31 -5.65 -20.00
CA LEU A 349 13.84 -4.41 -20.55
C LEU A 349 14.45 -4.62 -21.95
N ASP A 350 15.17 -5.72 -22.18
CA ASP A 350 15.70 -6.04 -23.51
C ASP A 350 14.60 -6.43 -24.51
N GLN A 351 13.56 -7.15 -24.08
CA GLN A 351 12.37 -7.38 -24.90
C GLN A 351 11.65 -6.08 -25.29
N LEU A 352 11.57 -5.11 -24.37
CA LEU A 352 11.00 -3.79 -24.64
C LEU A 352 11.85 -3.02 -25.67
N LYS A 353 13.17 -2.95 -25.49
CA LYS A 353 14.10 -2.33 -26.47
C LYS A 353 13.96 -2.93 -27.87
N ASP A 354 13.80 -4.25 -27.99
CA ASP A 354 13.59 -4.90 -29.28
C ASP A 354 12.20 -4.63 -29.88
N LYS A 355 11.18 -4.42 -29.05
CA LYS A 355 9.87 -3.93 -29.50
C LYS A 355 9.91 -2.48 -29.96
N ASP A 356 10.67 -1.61 -29.30
CA ASP A 356 10.86 -0.23 -29.73
C ASP A 356 11.61 -0.14 -31.07
N LYS A 357 12.63 -0.98 -31.29
CA LYS A 357 13.29 -1.14 -32.60
C LYS A 357 12.30 -1.57 -33.69
N GLN A 358 11.44 -2.56 -33.39
CA GLN A 358 10.38 -3.01 -34.31
C GLN A 358 9.39 -1.87 -34.63
N LEU A 359 8.96 -1.11 -33.62
CA LEU A 359 8.05 0.03 -33.80
C LEU A 359 8.70 1.18 -34.59
N SER A 360 9.99 1.47 -34.39
CA SER A 360 10.70 2.45 -35.22
C SER A 360 10.75 2.00 -36.69
N GLY A 361 11.15 0.75 -36.94
CA GLY A 361 11.19 0.19 -38.29
C GLY A 361 9.82 0.17 -38.99
N LEU A 362 8.72 0.02 -38.25
CA LEU A 362 7.36 0.17 -38.77
C LEU A 362 7.00 1.63 -39.04
N LYS A 363 7.36 2.57 -38.15
CA LYS A 363 7.16 4.02 -38.38
C LYS A 363 7.92 4.51 -39.60
N ASP A 364 9.14 4.04 -39.84
CA ASP A 364 9.96 4.44 -40.99
C ASP A 364 9.44 3.84 -42.31
N ARG A 365 8.91 2.61 -42.28
CA ARG A 365 8.13 2.05 -43.41
C ARG A 365 6.85 2.83 -43.68
N LEU A 366 6.12 3.24 -42.64
CA LEU A 366 4.92 4.06 -42.77
C LEU A 366 5.22 5.41 -43.41
N LYS A 367 6.32 6.07 -43.04
CA LYS A 367 6.79 7.30 -43.72
C LYS A 367 7.06 7.07 -45.21
N SER A 368 7.72 5.96 -45.56
CA SER A 368 7.98 5.60 -46.97
C SER A 368 6.67 5.43 -47.76
N LEU A 369 5.74 4.63 -47.22
CA LEU A 369 4.42 4.44 -47.83
C LEU A 369 3.60 5.73 -47.90
N GLN A 370 3.74 6.62 -46.92
CA GLN A 370 3.14 7.95 -46.95
C GLN A 370 3.73 8.81 -48.06
N THR A 371 5.06 8.81 -48.25
CA THR A 371 5.68 9.52 -49.39
C THR A 371 5.26 8.92 -50.73
N ASP A 372 5.16 7.60 -50.84
CA ASP A 372 4.66 6.92 -52.05
C ASP A 372 3.20 7.30 -52.32
N THR A 373 2.36 7.39 -51.27
CA THR A 373 0.96 7.85 -51.37
C THR A 373 0.88 9.29 -51.86
N THR A 374 1.65 10.23 -51.27
CA THR A 374 1.67 11.63 -51.73
C THR A 374 2.21 11.78 -53.16
N ASN A 375 3.11 10.88 -53.59
CA ASN A 375 3.57 10.83 -54.98
C ASN A 375 2.45 10.33 -55.91
N THR A 376 1.65 9.34 -55.52
CA THR A 376 0.48 8.91 -56.30
C THR A 376 -0.63 9.96 -56.32
N ASP A 377 -0.89 10.66 -55.21
CA ASP A 377 -1.87 11.75 -55.15
C ASP A 377 -1.46 12.90 -56.07
N THR A 378 -0.18 13.26 -56.08
CA THR A 378 0.38 14.25 -57.02
C THR A 378 0.24 13.81 -58.47
N ALA A 379 0.52 12.53 -58.77
CA ALA A 379 0.35 11.98 -60.11
C ALA A 379 -1.13 11.99 -60.55
N LEU A 380 -2.06 11.61 -59.67
CA LEU A 380 -3.51 11.69 -59.92
C LEU A 380 -3.93 13.13 -60.19
N GLY A 381 -3.51 14.10 -59.38
CA GLY A 381 -3.78 15.53 -59.62
C GLY A 381 -3.30 16.00 -61.00
N THR A 382 -2.09 15.62 -61.43
CA THR A 382 -1.62 15.96 -62.79
C THR A 382 -2.41 15.28 -63.91
N LEU A 383 -3.00 14.11 -63.66
CA LEU A 383 -3.90 13.44 -64.61
C LEU A 383 -5.29 14.12 -64.64
N GLU A 384 -5.81 14.56 -63.50
CA GLU A 384 -7.06 15.33 -63.39
C GLU A 384 -6.93 16.70 -64.08
N GLU A 385 -5.83 17.42 -63.88
CA GLU A 385 -5.52 18.66 -64.61
C GLU A 385 -5.41 18.42 -66.13
N ALA A 386 -4.75 17.34 -66.54
CA ALA A 386 -4.63 16.98 -67.94
C ALA A 386 -5.98 16.61 -68.57
N LEU A 387 -6.85 15.90 -67.84
CA LEU A 387 -8.22 15.59 -68.26
C LEU A 387 -9.06 16.86 -68.38
N ALA A 388 -9.02 17.75 -67.37
CA ALA A 388 -9.74 19.02 -67.40
C ALA A 388 -9.30 19.93 -68.58
N GLU A 389 -8.03 19.90 -68.97
CA GLU A 389 -7.57 20.61 -70.17
C GLU A 389 -8.01 19.89 -71.47
N LYS A 390 -8.09 18.54 -71.50
CA LYS A 390 -8.71 17.82 -72.61
C LYS A 390 -10.18 18.17 -72.77
N ASP A 391 -10.94 18.28 -71.68
CA ASP A 391 -12.35 18.68 -71.73
C ASP A 391 -12.50 20.13 -72.22
N LYS A 392 -11.64 21.06 -71.75
CA LYS A 392 -11.57 22.42 -72.33
C LYS A 392 -11.22 22.44 -73.82
N ILE A 393 -10.43 21.48 -74.32
CA ILE A 393 -10.16 21.34 -75.77
C ILE A 393 -11.40 20.79 -76.49
N ILE A 394 -12.10 19.82 -75.89
CA ILE A 394 -13.34 19.24 -76.43
C ILE A 394 -14.44 20.30 -76.55
N GLU A 395 -14.66 21.14 -75.53
CA GLU A 395 -15.63 22.24 -75.61
C GLU A 395 -15.27 23.26 -76.70
N ARG A 396 -14.00 23.70 -76.78
CA ARG A 396 -13.55 24.59 -77.89
C ARG A 396 -13.79 23.98 -79.27
N LEU A 397 -13.60 22.67 -79.43
CA LEU A 397 -13.87 21.95 -80.67
C LEU A 397 -15.37 21.80 -80.95
N LYS A 398 -16.23 21.65 -79.92
CA LYS A 398 -17.69 21.71 -80.06
C LYS A 398 -18.14 23.10 -80.48
N GLU A 399 -17.69 24.15 -79.81
CA GLU A 399 -17.99 25.55 -80.13
C GLU A 399 -17.59 25.89 -81.57
N GLN A 400 -16.39 25.48 -82.00
CA GLN A 400 -15.95 25.63 -83.38
C GLN A 400 -16.86 24.86 -84.35
N ARG A 401 -17.18 23.59 -84.04
CA ARG A 401 -18.04 22.75 -84.89
C ARG A 401 -19.44 23.35 -85.05
N GLU A 402 -20.05 23.84 -83.96
CA GLU A 402 -21.34 24.52 -84.03
C GLU A 402 -21.24 25.87 -84.76
N LYS A 403 -20.13 26.61 -84.62
CA LYS A 403 -19.90 27.86 -85.37
C LYS A 403 -19.81 27.59 -86.86
N GLU A 404 -19.04 26.58 -87.28
CA GLU A 404 -18.99 26.14 -88.68
C GLU A 404 -20.34 25.61 -89.19
N GLU A 405 -21.16 25.01 -88.32
CA GLU A 405 -22.50 24.51 -88.66
C GLU A 405 -23.51 25.67 -88.81
N ARG A 406 -23.42 26.71 -87.97
CA ARG A 406 -24.15 27.98 -88.14
C ARG A 406 -23.73 28.69 -89.42
N GLU A 407 -22.43 28.84 -89.67
CA GLU A 407 -21.89 29.51 -90.86
C GLU A 407 -22.34 28.81 -92.15
N LYS A 408 -22.30 27.47 -92.20
CA LYS A 408 -22.86 26.68 -93.32
C LYS A 408 -24.39 26.82 -93.42
N GLY A 409 -25.09 27.00 -92.30
CA GLY A 409 -26.52 27.30 -92.26
C GLY A 409 -26.84 28.67 -92.89
N ASP A 410 -26.11 29.71 -92.51
CA ASP A 410 -26.25 31.07 -93.03
C ASP A 410 -25.85 31.16 -94.52
N GLU A 411 -24.78 30.47 -94.94
CA GLU A 411 -24.42 30.29 -96.36
C GLU A 411 -25.54 29.61 -97.15
N MET A 412 -26.18 28.57 -96.59
CA MET A 412 -27.30 27.87 -97.20
C MET A 412 -28.57 28.74 -97.26
N GLU A 413 -28.87 29.55 -96.26
CA GLU A 413 -29.99 30.50 -96.31
C GLU A 413 -29.72 31.67 -97.27
N SER A 414 -28.49 32.19 -97.36
CA SER A 414 -28.12 33.15 -98.41
C SER A 414 -28.28 32.53 -99.80
N SER A 415 -27.80 31.30 -100.00
CA SER A 415 -27.96 30.56 -101.25
C SER A 415 -29.43 30.30 -101.61
N LYS A 416 -30.28 29.98 -100.63
CA LYS A 416 -31.73 29.84 -100.82
C LYS A 416 -32.38 31.17 -101.18
N LYS A 417 -31.97 32.27 -100.53
CA LYS A 417 -32.47 33.62 -100.81
C LYS A 417 -32.08 34.06 -102.21
N GLU A 418 -30.82 33.91 -102.60
CA GLU A 418 -30.37 34.17 -103.97
C GLU A 418 -31.12 33.30 -104.99
N GLN A 419 -31.35 32.01 -104.69
CA GLN A 419 -32.17 31.15 -105.54
C GLN A 419 -33.64 31.61 -105.63
N LYS A 420 -34.21 32.19 -104.56
CA LYS A 420 -35.56 32.78 -104.55
C LYS A 420 -35.59 34.08 -105.36
N ASP A 421 -34.64 34.99 -105.15
CA ASP A 421 -34.53 36.26 -105.89
C ASP A 421 -34.26 36.00 -107.39
N LEU A 422 -33.55 34.91 -107.73
CA LEU A 422 -33.39 34.44 -109.12
C LEU A 422 -34.67 33.82 -109.69
N LYS A 423 -35.44 33.05 -108.91
CA LYS A 423 -36.78 32.55 -109.32
C LYS A 423 -37.74 33.71 -109.57
N GLU A 424 -37.74 34.72 -108.70
CA GLU A 424 -38.57 35.92 -108.84
C GLU A 424 -38.19 36.73 -110.10
N LYS A 425 -36.88 36.89 -110.37
CA LYS A 425 -36.40 37.45 -111.66
C LYS A 425 -36.83 36.61 -112.87
N VAL A 426 -36.79 35.28 -112.79
CA VAL A 426 -37.29 34.41 -113.88
C VAL A 426 -38.79 34.61 -114.09
N THR A 427 -39.61 34.69 -113.03
CA THR A 427 -41.05 34.98 -113.18
C THR A 427 -41.32 36.38 -113.69
N GLN A 428 -40.53 37.39 -113.31
CA GLN A 428 -40.65 38.74 -113.86
C GLN A 428 -40.30 38.74 -115.36
N LEU A 429 -39.22 38.08 -115.77
CA LEU A 429 -38.87 37.95 -117.18
C LEU A 429 -39.90 37.15 -118.00
N GLN A 430 -40.65 36.24 -117.37
CA GLN A 430 -41.80 35.56 -117.99
C GLN A 430 -43.01 36.50 -118.17
N ILE A 431 -43.27 37.39 -117.21
CA ILE A 431 -44.30 38.43 -117.33
C ILE A 431 -43.91 39.44 -118.41
N ASP A 432 -42.68 39.96 -118.37
CA ASP A 432 -42.13 40.87 -119.37
C ASP A 432 -42.17 40.25 -120.78
N LEU A 433 -41.90 38.94 -120.90
CA LEU A 433 -42.01 38.21 -122.16
C LEU A 433 -43.47 38.13 -122.65
N ALA A 434 -44.41 37.79 -121.77
CA ALA A 434 -45.84 37.73 -122.10
C ALA A 434 -46.40 39.11 -122.52
N ASP A 435 -45.99 40.20 -121.86
CA ASP A 435 -46.34 41.57 -122.26
C ASP A 435 -45.75 41.93 -123.65
N ARG A 436 -44.57 41.41 -123.99
CA ARG A 436 -43.99 41.56 -125.33
C ARG A 436 -44.68 40.68 -126.37
N GLU A 437 -45.13 39.48 -126.03
CA GLU A 437 -45.97 38.64 -126.90
C GLU A 437 -47.34 39.29 -127.16
N GLY A 438 -47.96 39.88 -126.13
CA GLY A 438 -49.16 40.71 -126.25
C GLY A 438 -48.92 41.94 -127.15
N SER A 439 -47.83 42.68 -126.92
CA SER A 439 -47.42 43.81 -127.78
C SER A 439 -47.19 43.39 -129.24
N LEU A 440 -46.72 42.16 -129.47
CA LEU A 440 -46.48 41.59 -130.79
C LEU A 440 -47.80 41.15 -131.46
N LEU A 441 -48.76 40.63 -130.70
CA LEU A 441 -50.14 40.40 -131.16
C LEU A 441 -50.83 41.71 -131.57
N ASP A 442 -50.68 42.77 -130.76
CA ASP A 442 -51.14 44.12 -131.06
C ASP A 442 -50.56 44.67 -132.39
N LEU A 443 -49.27 44.46 -132.61
CA LEU A 443 -48.60 44.81 -133.86
C LEU A 443 -49.05 43.95 -135.05
N LYS A 444 -49.36 42.67 -134.81
CA LYS A 444 -49.91 41.74 -135.80
C LYS A 444 -51.35 42.10 -136.20
N GLU A 445 -52.16 42.61 -135.28
CA GLU A 445 -53.50 43.15 -135.58
C GLU A 445 -53.41 44.47 -136.35
N LYS A 446 -52.48 45.36 -135.97
CA LYS A 446 -52.17 46.60 -136.74
C LYS A 446 -51.66 46.29 -138.15
N ALA A 447 -50.88 45.22 -138.32
CA ALA A 447 -50.49 44.71 -139.64
C ALA A 447 -51.68 44.09 -140.42
N SER A 448 -52.59 43.40 -139.74
CA SER A 448 -53.78 42.78 -140.36
C SER A 448 -54.81 43.82 -140.82
N THR A 449 -55.01 44.89 -140.04
CA THR A 449 -55.84 46.04 -140.46
C THR A 449 -55.21 46.80 -141.63
N MET A 450 -53.89 46.99 -141.64
CA MET A 450 -53.15 47.49 -142.82
C MET A 450 -53.33 46.59 -144.06
N ALA A 451 -53.32 45.27 -143.91
CA ALA A 451 -53.58 44.33 -145.01
C ALA A 451 -55.01 44.46 -145.57
N SER A 452 -56.02 44.59 -144.70
CA SER A 452 -57.41 44.83 -145.15
C SER A 452 -57.58 46.16 -145.91
N ALA A 453 -56.77 47.18 -145.55
CA ALA A 453 -56.71 48.45 -146.27
C ALA A 453 -55.99 48.35 -147.63
N ALA A 454 -55.14 47.34 -147.85
CA ALA A 454 -54.56 47.05 -149.16
C ALA A 454 -55.60 46.44 -150.11
N VAL A 455 -56.39 45.47 -149.65
CA VAL A 455 -57.48 44.83 -150.45
C VAL A 455 -58.53 45.86 -150.92
N LYS A 456 -58.83 46.87 -150.09
CA LYS A 456 -59.71 47.99 -150.48
C LYS A 456 -59.13 48.91 -151.56
N ARG A 457 -57.82 48.89 -151.82
CA ARG A 457 -57.19 49.57 -152.97
C ARG A 457 -57.19 48.69 -154.21
N ASP A 458 -56.88 47.40 -154.06
CA ASP A 458 -56.86 46.41 -155.15
C ASP A 458 -58.21 46.30 -155.89
N ASN A 459 -59.32 46.19 -155.16
CA ASN A 459 -60.66 46.17 -155.76
C ASN A 459 -61.00 47.46 -156.54
N ARG A 460 -60.43 48.61 -156.14
CA ARG A 460 -60.60 49.91 -156.81
C ARG A 460 -59.69 50.05 -158.04
N LEU A 461 -58.61 49.27 -158.12
CA LEU A 461 -57.72 49.16 -159.27
C LEU A 461 -58.39 48.33 -160.37
N LYS A 462 -58.98 47.19 -160.01
CA LYS A 462 -59.78 46.32 -160.92
C LYS A 462 -60.97 47.04 -161.56
N THR A 463 -61.61 48.00 -160.88
CA THR A 463 -62.68 48.82 -161.48
C THR A 463 -62.14 49.74 -162.59
N LEU A 464 -60.88 50.19 -162.49
CA LEU A 464 -60.24 51.06 -163.49
C LEU A 464 -59.68 50.26 -164.67
N GLU A 465 -59.21 49.03 -164.44
CA GLU A 465 -58.76 48.12 -165.51
C GLU A 465 -59.89 47.77 -166.49
N ILE A 466 -61.09 47.47 -165.98
CA ILE A 466 -62.29 47.21 -166.80
C ILE A 466 -62.65 48.43 -167.67
N SER A 467 -62.49 49.64 -167.14
CA SER A 467 -62.73 50.88 -167.89
C SER A 467 -61.64 51.20 -168.92
N LEU A 468 -60.47 50.57 -168.85
CA LEU A 468 -59.36 50.76 -169.79
C LEU A 468 -59.47 49.82 -171.00
N GLU A 469 -59.90 48.57 -170.79
CA GLU A 469 -60.02 47.59 -171.87
C GLU A 469 -61.16 47.95 -172.85
N GLN A 470 -62.26 48.52 -172.33
CA GLN A 470 -63.33 49.10 -173.13
C GLN A 470 -62.86 50.22 -174.09
N LYS A 471 -61.66 50.80 -173.88
CA LYS A 471 -61.06 51.79 -174.79
C LYS A 471 -60.00 51.23 -175.74
N LYS A 472 -59.54 49.98 -175.57
CA LYS A 472 -58.70 49.30 -176.59
C LYS A 472 -59.53 48.73 -177.74
N GLU A 473 -60.74 48.25 -177.44
CA GLU A 473 -61.63 47.65 -178.44
C GLU A 473 -62.11 48.60 -179.55
N GLU A 474 -62.04 49.92 -179.37
CA GLU A 474 -62.48 50.89 -180.38
C GLU A 474 -61.42 51.17 -181.46
N CYS A 475 -60.13 51.05 -181.16
CA CYS A 475 -59.06 51.48 -182.07
C CYS A 475 -58.69 50.45 -183.16
N VAL A 476 -59.03 49.17 -183.00
CA VAL A 476 -58.71 48.12 -184.01
C VAL A 476 -59.91 47.77 -184.91
N LYS A 477 -61.14 48.12 -184.51
CA LYS A 477 -62.36 47.91 -185.32
C LYS A 477 -62.44 48.81 -186.57
N LEU A 478 -61.46 49.68 -186.80
CA LEU A 478 -61.42 50.63 -187.92
C LEU A 478 -60.24 50.49 -188.90
N GLU A 479 -59.25 49.61 -188.68
CA GLU A 479 -58.27 49.24 -189.73
C GLU A 479 -58.80 48.11 -190.66
N ASN A 480 -60.07 48.31 -191.02
CA ASN A 480 -60.97 47.50 -191.82
C ASN A 480 -60.40 46.92 -193.14
N GLN A 481 -60.85 45.70 -193.44
CA GLN A 481 -61.24 45.24 -194.80
C GLN A 481 -60.16 44.76 -195.80
N LEU A 482 -59.27 43.83 -195.39
CA LEU A 482 -58.58 42.93 -196.33
C LEU A 482 -58.21 41.55 -195.68
N LYS A 483 -58.58 40.35 -196.17
CA LYS A 483 -59.69 39.90 -197.05
C LYS A 483 -59.91 38.34 -196.99
N LYS A 484 -61.00 37.86 -196.34
CA LYS A 484 -61.60 36.48 -196.40
C LYS A 484 -60.92 35.27 -195.68
N ALA A 485 -61.75 34.21 -195.48
CA ALA A 485 -61.55 32.89 -194.81
C ALA A 485 -61.46 32.94 -193.25
N GLN A 486 -62.21 32.19 -192.41
CA GLN A 486 -62.66 30.77 -192.33
C GLN A 486 -61.58 29.80 -191.76
N ASN A 487 -61.83 28.88 -190.79
CA ASN A 487 -63.05 28.41 -190.08
C ASN A 487 -62.74 27.67 -188.74
N ALA A 488 -63.73 27.62 -187.82
CA ALA A 488 -63.98 26.60 -186.75
C ALA A 488 -62.94 26.41 -185.59
N SER A 489 -63.29 25.89 -184.39
CA SER A 489 -64.53 25.24 -183.89
C SER A 489 -64.89 25.61 -182.41
N ALA A 490 -66.09 25.23 -181.94
CA ALA A 490 -66.71 25.54 -180.63
C ALA A 490 -67.24 24.25 -179.91
N GLU A 491 -68.05 24.22 -178.83
CA GLU A 491 -68.68 25.25 -177.96
C GLU A 491 -68.51 24.94 -176.43
N SER A 492 -69.43 24.91 -175.43
CA SER A 492 -70.92 24.92 -175.19
C SER A 492 -71.16 25.50 -173.75
N ARG A 493 -72.26 26.07 -173.21
CA ARG A 493 -73.74 25.85 -173.19
C ARG A 493 -74.21 24.54 -172.51
N ALA A 494 -75.24 24.47 -171.65
CA ALA A 494 -76.17 25.43 -170.98
C ALA A 494 -76.64 24.80 -169.61
N SER A 495 -77.66 25.18 -168.81
CA SER A 495 -78.83 26.10 -168.91
C SER A 495 -79.35 26.55 -167.49
N SER A 496 -80.65 26.87 -167.32
CA SER A 496 -81.30 27.45 -166.12
C SER A 496 -82.78 26.99 -165.95
N GLU A 497 -83.32 26.84 -164.71
CA GLU A 497 -84.67 27.33 -164.29
C GLU A 497 -85.03 27.08 -162.79
N LEU A 498 -86.26 27.43 -162.37
CA LEU A 498 -86.75 27.58 -160.99
C LEU A 498 -87.69 26.45 -160.51
N SER A 499 -87.51 25.92 -159.28
CA SER A 499 -88.57 25.65 -158.28
C SER A 499 -88.07 24.87 -157.04
N GLU A 500 -87.52 25.57 -156.03
CA GLU A 500 -87.68 25.25 -154.58
C GLU A 500 -86.92 26.29 -153.72
N ARG A 501 -87.58 27.40 -153.41
CA ARG A 501 -87.01 28.50 -152.60
C ARG A 501 -88.07 29.17 -151.70
N ILE A 502 -88.93 28.35 -151.08
CA ILE A 502 -90.05 28.82 -150.23
C ILE A 502 -90.05 28.21 -148.82
N SER A 503 -89.45 27.02 -148.59
CA SER A 503 -89.77 26.23 -147.39
C SER A 503 -88.77 26.28 -146.22
N SER A 504 -87.65 27.03 -146.29
CA SER A 504 -86.51 26.78 -145.39
C SER A 504 -85.68 27.99 -144.91
N LEU A 505 -86.11 29.24 -145.15
CA LEU A 505 -85.45 30.44 -144.60
C LEU A 505 -86.41 31.49 -144.02
N GLU A 506 -87.53 31.02 -143.48
CA GLU A 506 -88.15 31.61 -142.29
C GLU A 506 -87.87 30.60 -141.15
N GLN A 507 -87.28 30.93 -140.00
CA GLN A 507 -87.08 32.24 -139.39
C GLN A 507 -85.91 32.20 -138.38
N ASP A 508 -84.80 32.89 -138.68
CA ASP A 508 -83.59 32.93 -137.83
C ASP A 508 -83.74 33.93 -136.65
N VAL A 509 -84.88 33.88 -135.94
CA VAL A 509 -85.30 34.87 -134.92
C VAL A 509 -85.94 34.22 -133.68
N SER A 510 -85.28 33.22 -133.10
CA SER A 510 -85.42 32.90 -131.67
C SER A 510 -84.04 32.75 -131.02
N ARG A 511 -83.25 33.82 -131.15
CA ARG A 511 -81.98 34.02 -130.45
C ARG A 511 -82.17 34.05 -128.94
N HIS A 512 -81.20 33.46 -128.23
CA HIS A 512 -80.70 33.88 -126.92
C HIS A 512 -81.70 34.59 -125.96
N ARG A 513 -82.34 33.82 -125.07
CA ARG A 513 -81.93 33.74 -123.65
C ARG A 513 -82.85 32.83 -122.82
N ASP A 514 -82.20 31.94 -122.07
CA ASP A 514 -82.33 31.69 -120.62
C ASP A 514 -83.72 31.57 -119.94
N GLU A 515 -83.79 30.60 -119.00
CA GLU A 515 -84.85 30.38 -117.99
C GLU A 515 -86.21 29.78 -118.45
N ALA A 516 -87.06 29.40 -117.47
CA ALA A 516 -88.43 28.88 -117.62
C ALA A 516 -88.64 27.62 -118.52
N THR A 517 -87.90 26.53 -118.31
CA THR A 517 -88.35 25.29 -117.62
C THR A 517 -89.52 24.44 -118.19
N LYS A 518 -89.35 23.11 -118.10
CA LYS A 518 -90.32 21.98 -118.17
C LYS A 518 -90.57 21.30 -119.53
N ALA A 519 -90.42 19.97 -119.47
CA ALA A 519 -91.21 18.90 -120.10
C ALA A 519 -91.86 19.10 -121.50
N HIS A 520 -91.52 18.21 -122.43
CA HIS A 520 -92.52 17.33 -123.09
C HIS A 520 -91.93 16.07 -123.78
N ALA A 521 -90.63 16.00 -124.09
CA ALA A 521 -90.03 14.76 -124.64
C ALA A 521 -90.05 13.57 -123.65
N GLU A 522 -90.06 13.85 -122.34
CA GLU A 522 -90.25 12.85 -121.27
C GLU A 522 -91.73 12.49 -121.06
N VAL A 523 -92.68 13.13 -121.76
CA VAL A 523 -94.12 12.87 -121.60
C VAL A 523 -94.55 11.68 -122.47
N GLU A 524 -94.22 11.66 -123.77
CA GLU A 524 -94.60 10.57 -124.67
C GLU A 524 -94.03 9.20 -124.25
N ARG A 525 -92.84 9.16 -123.63
CA ARG A 525 -92.26 7.88 -123.13
C ARG A 525 -92.71 7.49 -121.72
N LEU A 526 -93.39 8.38 -120.99
CA LEU A 526 -93.97 8.08 -119.68
C LEU A 526 -95.49 7.86 -119.74
N LEU A 527 -96.21 8.33 -120.76
CA LEU A 527 -97.67 8.15 -120.88
C LEU A 527 -98.12 6.69 -121.00
N ASP A 528 -97.26 5.79 -121.50
CA ASP A 528 -97.54 4.35 -121.47
C ASP A 528 -97.05 3.66 -120.19
N ILE A 529 -95.94 4.10 -119.60
CA ILE A 529 -95.44 3.56 -118.31
C ILE A 529 -96.37 3.96 -117.14
N LEU A 530 -97.00 5.14 -117.20
CA LEU A 530 -98.00 5.58 -116.23
C LEU A 530 -99.27 4.72 -116.26
N ARG A 531 -99.57 4.07 -117.39
CA ARG A 531 -100.76 3.21 -117.54
C ARG A 531 -100.60 1.83 -116.91
N GLU A 532 -99.37 1.39 -116.65
CA GLU A 532 -99.06 0.13 -115.94
C GLU A 532 -98.69 0.36 -114.47
N MET A 533 -98.20 1.56 -114.10
CA MET A 533 -97.85 1.87 -112.69
C MET A 533 -99.02 2.41 -111.83
N GLU A 534 -100.11 2.93 -112.43
CA GLU A 534 -101.27 3.41 -111.65
C GLU A 534 -101.97 2.27 -110.90
N ASP A 535 -102.08 1.08 -111.50
CA ASP A 535 -102.68 -0.11 -110.88
C ASP A 535 -101.77 -0.70 -109.78
N GLU A 536 -100.46 -0.83 -110.01
CA GLU A 536 -99.53 -1.34 -108.98
C GLU A 536 -99.38 -0.44 -107.75
N LYS A 537 -99.68 0.86 -107.87
CA LYS A 537 -99.62 1.81 -106.75
C LYS A 537 -100.73 1.58 -105.73
N ASN A 538 -101.96 1.34 -106.20
CA ASN A 538 -103.16 1.25 -105.38
C ASN A 538 -103.20 0.06 -104.39
N ASP A 539 -102.39 -0.97 -104.62
CA ASP A 539 -102.24 -2.10 -103.69
C ASP A 539 -101.03 -2.01 -102.76
N LYS A 540 -100.05 -1.16 -103.07
CA LYS A 540 -98.87 -0.94 -102.21
C LYS A 540 -99.14 0.02 -101.07
N GLU A 541 -99.95 1.07 -101.30
CA GLU A 541 -100.32 2.03 -100.24
C GLU A 541 -101.13 1.37 -99.10
N LYS A 542 -101.99 0.37 -99.41
CA LYS A 542 -102.70 -0.44 -98.40
C LYS A 542 -101.78 -1.30 -97.52
N LYS A 543 -100.54 -1.56 -97.96
CA LYS A 543 -99.56 -2.38 -97.22
C LYS A 543 -98.75 -1.56 -96.20
N ILE A 544 -98.67 -0.24 -96.38
CA ILE A 544 -97.81 0.64 -95.57
C ILE A 544 -98.40 0.88 -94.18
N HIS A 545 -99.70 1.17 -94.07
CA HIS A 545 -100.35 1.51 -92.79
C HIS A 545 -100.32 0.39 -91.73
N GLU A 546 -100.19 -0.89 -92.11
CA GLU A 546 -100.05 -1.99 -91.14
C GLU A 546 -98.61 -2.08 -90.57
N LEU A 547 -97.59 -1.78 -91.38
CA LEU A 547 -96.18 -1.87 -90.98
C LEU A 547 -95.75 -0.71 -90.07
N GLU A 548 -96.27 0.49 -90.31
CA GLU A 548 -95.99 1.67 -89.47
C GLU A 548 -96.46 1.49 -88.01
N ARG A 549 -97.48 0.64 -87.78
CA ARG A 549 -97.98 0.33 -86.44
C ARG A 549 -97.01 -0.57 -85.64
N GLN A 550 -96.27 -1.46 -86.31
CA GLN A 550 -95.37 -2.42 -85.65
C GLN A 550 -94.02 -1.78 -85.24
N MET A 551 -93.51 -0.83 -86.02
CA MET A 551 -92.26 -0.09 -85.73
C MET A 551 -92.30 0.69 -84.40
N LYS A 552 -93.48 1.20 -84.01
CA LYS A 552 -93.62 2.14 -82.88
C LYS A 552 -93.45 1.49 -81.50
N ASP A 553 -93.70 0.18 -81.38
CA ASP A 553 -93.60 -0.55 -80.12
C ASP A 553 -92.25 -1.24 -79.89
N GLN A 554 -91.51 -1.61 -80.94
CA GLN A 554 -90.15 -2.15 -80.77
C GLN A 554 -89.17 -1.09 -80.24
N SER A 555 -89.24 0.14 -80.77
CA SER A 555 -88.33 1.23 -80.42
C SER A 555 -88.28 1.54 -78.92
N LYS A 556 -89.42 1.45 -78.21
CA LYS A 556 -89.52 1.72 -76.76
C LYS A 556 -88.85 0.67 -75.86
N LYS A 557 -88.63 -0.56 -76.33
CA LYS A 557 -87.96 -1.61 -75.54
C LYS A 557 -86.43 -1.47 -75.56
N VAL A 558 -85.85 -1.02 -76.68
CA VAL A 558 -84.39 -0.90 -76.84
C VAL A 558 -83.80 0.20 -75.94
N ALA A 559 -84.50 1.32 -75.77
CA ALA A 559 -84.05 2.43 -74.92
C ALA A 559 -83.90 2.04 -73.43
N ASN A 560 -84.92 1.36 -72.88
CA ASN A 560 -84.95 0.98 -71.46
C ASN A 560 -83.85 -0.03 -71.09
N LEU A 561 -83.48 -0.94 -72.00
CA LEU A 561 -82.42 -1.92 -71.75
C LEU A 561 -81.04 -1.26 -71.64
N LYS A 562 -80.70 -0.31 -72.55
CA LYS A 562 -79.42 0.41 -72.49
C LYS A 562 -79.26 1.22 -71.20
N GLN A 563 -80.31 1.92 -70.77
CA GLN A 563 -80.26 2.70 -69.53
C GLN A 563 -80.10 1.81 -68.28
N LYS A 564 -80.76 0.65 -68.24
CA LYS A 564 -80.60 -0.31 -67.14
C LYS A 564 -79.19 -0.91 -67.11
N GLU A 565 -78.67 -1.35 -68.25
CA GLU A 565 -77.33 -1.95 -68.36
C GLU A 565 -76.22 -0.98 -67.95
N GLN A 566 -76.34 0.31 -68.32
CA GLN A 566 -75.36 1.32 -67.95
C GLN A 566 -75.41 1.69 -66.46
N LEU A 567 -76.59 1.68 -65.83
CA LEU A 567 -76.75 1.83 -64.38
C LEU A 567 -76.18 0.63 -63.60
N GLU A 568 -76.42 -0.61 -64.04
CA GLU A 568 -75.84 -1.80 -63.39
C GLU A 568 -74.32 -1.85 -63.56
N LYS A 569 -73.76 -1.44 -64.71
CA LYS A 569 -72.30 -1.29 -64.88
C LYS A 569 -71.72 -0.22 -63.95
N SER A 570 -72.37 0.94 -63.80
CA SER A 570 -71.96 1.98 -62.85
C SER A 570 -72.00 1.49 -61.39
N ARG A 571 -73.06 0.74 -61.03
CA ARG A 571 -73.23 0.22 -59.66
C ARG A 571 -72.22 -0.89 -59.34
N ASN A 572 -71.95 -1.79 -60.27
CA ASN A 572 -70.93 -2.81 -60.10
C ASN A 572 -69.51 -2.22 -60.05
N ALA A 573 -69.23 -1.17 -60.84
CA ALA A 573 -67.96 -0.44 -60.74
C ALA A 573 -67.77 0.18 -59.35
N GLN A 574 -68.79 0.86 -58.82
CA GLN A 574 -68.74 1.42 -57.46
C GLN A 574 -68.61 0.33 -56.37
N LEU A 575 -69.33 -0.80 -56.49
CA LEU A 575 -69.19 -1.91 -55.55
C LEU A 575 -67.80 -2.55 -55.58
N MET A 576 -67.17 -2.66 -56.76
CA MET A 576 -65.78 -3.13 -56.90
C MET A 576 -64.77 -2.12 -56.36
N GLU A 577 -64.99 -0.81 -56.56
CA GLU A 577 -64.12 0.24 -56.02
C GLU A 577 -64.25 0.35 -54.48
N GLU A 578 -65.46 0.21 -53.93
CA GLU A 578 -65.68 0.11 -52.49
C GLU A 578 -65.11 -1.19 -51.90
N ALA A 579 -65.27 -2.33 -52.58
CA ALA A 579 -64.68 -3.59 -52.14
C ALA A 579 -63.15 -3.48 -52.10
N LYS A 580 -62.56 -2.92 -53.17
CA LYS A 580 -61.11 -2.67 -53.21
C LYS A 580 -60.68 -1.69 -52.13
N LYS A 581 -61.38 -0.58 -51.88
CA LYS A 581 -61.03 0.34 -50.78
C LYS A 581 -61.17 -0.31 -49.39
N ARG A 582 -62.11 -1.24 -49.20
CA ARG A 582 -62.18 -2.05 -47.96
C ARG A 582 -61.01 -3.03 -47.87
N GLU A 583 -60.62 -3.66 -48.97
CA GLU A 583 -59.46 -4.56 -49.06
C GLU A 583 -58.13 -3.81 -48.84
N ASP A 584 -57.92 -2.67 -49.50
CA ASP A 584 -56.76 -1.79 -49.35
C ASP A 584 -56.67 -1.29 -47.89
N ASN A 585 -57.77 -0.81 -47.28
CA ASN A 585 -57.80 -0.41 -45.87
C ASN A 585 -57.57 -1.58 -44.89
N LEU A 586 -58.06 -2.79 -45.19
CA LEU A 586 -57.82 -3.99 -44.38
C LEU A 586 -56.36 -4.47 -44.51
N ASN A 587 -55.76 -4.34 -45.69
CA ASN A 587 -54.35 -4.62 -45.94
C ASN A 587 -53.46 -3.61 -45.23
N GLU A 588 -53.79 -2.31 -45.28
CA GLU A 588 -53.08 -1.24 -44.55
C GLU A 588 -53.17 -1.45 -43.03
N SER A 589 -54.38 -1.74 -42.50
CA SER A 589 -54.57 -2.06 -41.08
C SER A 589 -53.83 -3.35 -40.67
N SER A 590 -53.87 -4.39 -41.51
CA SER A 590 -53.11 -5.64 -41.29
C SER A 590 -51.61 -5.39 -41.31
N GLN A 591 -51.12 -4.53 -42.20
CA GLN A 591 -49.72 -4.16 -42.30
C GLN A 591 -49.27 -3.35 -41.08
N GLN A 592 -50.05 -2.35 -40.67
CA GLN A 592 -49.80 -1.57 -39.45
C GLN A 592 -49.79 -2.45 -38.19
N ILE A 593 -50.62 -3.49 -38.12
CA ILE A 593 -50.60 -4.48 -37.03
C ILE A 593 -49.33 -5.35 -37.09
N LYS A 594 -48.92 -5.83 -38.27
CA LYS A 594 -47.65 -6.58 -38.45
C LYS A 594 -46.43 -5.73 -38.09
N ASP A 595 -46.43 -4.46 -38.46
CA ASP A 595 -45.34 -3.54 -38.13
C ASP A 595 -45.34 -3.21 -36.63
N SER A 596 -46.50 -3.03 -36.01
CA SER A 596 -46.61 -2.91 -34.55
C SER A 596 -46.25 -4.19 -33.79
N LEU A 597 -46.35 -5.36 -34.41
CA LEU A 597 -45.84 -6.62 -33.85
C LEU A 597 -44.32 -6.68 -33.96
N ARG A 598 -43.74 -6.41 -35.15
CA ARG A 598 -42.28 -6.38 -35.33
C ARG A 598 -41.57 -5.42 -34.39
N HIS A 599 -42.06 -4.19 -34.25
CA HIS A 599 -41.51 -3.23 -33.27
C HIS A 599 -41.65 -3.69 -31.80
N LYS A 600 -42.55 -4.64 -31.49
CA LYS A 600 -42.66 -5.24 -30.15
C LYS A 600 -41.78 -6.47 -30.00
N GLU A 601 -41.59 -7.25 -31.08
CA GLU A 601 -40.68 -8.39 -31.13
C GLU A 601 -39.24 -7.90 -31.00
N GLU A 602 -38.83 -6.91 -31.81
CA GLU A 602 -37.57 -6.17 -31.71
C GLU A 602 -37.35 -5.61 -30.29
N ARG A 603 -38.38 -4.97 -29.70
CA ARG A 603 -38.31 -4.43 -28.35
C ARG A 603 -38.27 -5.49 -27.25
N ILE A 604 -38.75 -6.71 -27.50
CA ILE A 604 -38.60 -7.84 -26.58
C ILE A 604 -37.18 -8.39 -26.68
N GLU A 605 -36.61 -8.52 -27.88
CA GLU A 605 -35.22 -8.94 -28.08
C GLU A 605 -34.23 -7.98 -27.41
N GLU A 606 -34.41 -6.66 -27.56
CA GLU A 606 -33.64 -5.63 -26.83
C GLU A 606 -33.72 -5.81 -25.30
N LEU A 607 -34.92 -6.07 -24.75
CA LEU A 607 -35.12 -6.21 -23.31
C LEU A 607 -34.59 -7.54 -22.78
N GLU A 608 -34.64 -8.61 -23.57
CA GLU A 608 -33.98 -9.87 -23.23
C GLU A 608 -32.45 -9.75 -23.30
N GLU A 609 -31.89 -9.00 -24.26
CA GLU A 609 -30.46 -8.78 -24.37
C GLU A 609 -29.94 -7.94 -23.19
N ALA A 610 -30.61 -6.83 -22.86
CA ALA A 610 -30.31 -6.05 -21.66
C ALA A 610 -30.47 -6.87 -20.36
N LEU A 611 -31.39 -7.85 -20.31
CA LEU A 611 -31.53 -8.77 -19.18
C LEU A 611 -30.38 -9.79 -19.12
N ARG A 612 -29.95 -10.33 -20.27
CA ARG A 612 -28.78 -11.23 -20.38
C ARG A 612 -27.51 -10.50 -19.92
N GLU A 613 -27.29 -9.27 -20.40
CA GLU A 613 -26.20 -8.40 -19.94
C GLU A 613 -26.29 -8.11 -18.44
N SER A 614 -27.46 -7.71 -17.93
CA SER A 614 -27.65 -7.42 -16.50
C SER A 614 -27.37 -8.63 -15.61
N VAL A 615 -27.70 -9.85 -16.04
CA VAL A 615 -27.38 -11.09 -15.33
C VAL A 615 -25.89 -11.40 -15.41
N GLN A 616 -25.25 -11.23 -16.58
CA GLN A 616 -23.81 -11.42 -16.74
C GLN A 616 -23.01 -10.45 -15.88
N ILE A 617 -23.33 -9.14 -15.91
CA ILE A 617 -22.70 -8.11 -15.08
C ILE A 617 -22.87 -8.41 -13.58
N THR A 618 -24.02 -8.97 -13.18
CA THR A 618 -24.23 -9.39 -11.78
C THR A 618 -23.33 -10.56 -11.40
N ALA A 619 -23.24 -11.60 -12.24
CA ALA A 619 -22.38 -12.76 -11.99
C ALA A 619 -20.88 -12.40 -12.02
N GLU A 620 -20.44 -11.55 -12.95
CA GLU A 620 -19.07 -11.02 -12.99
C GLU A 620 -18.76 -10.21 -11.73
N ARG A 621 -19.69 -9.37 -11.27
CA ARG A 621 -19.55 -8.61 -10.01
C ARG A 621 -19.50 -9.53 -8.78
N GLU A 622 -20.29 -10.60 -8.72
CA GLU A 622 -20.23 -11.59 -7.63
C GLU A 622 -18.88 -12.31 -7.62
N VAL A 623 -18.32 -12.65 -8.78
CA VAL A 623 -16.98 -13.24 -8.91
C VAL A 623 -15.89 -12.25 -8.47
N VAL A 624 -15.99 -10.97 -8.84
CA VAL A 624 -15.06 -9.92 -8.37
C VAL A 624 -15.16 -9.74 -6.85
N LEU A 625 -16.37 -9.63 -6.29
CA LEU A 625 -16.56 -9.50 -4.84
C LEU A 625 -16.00 -10.71 -4.07
N ALA A 626 -16.14 -11.93 -4.59
CA ALA A 626 -15.56 -13.12 -3.99
C ALA A 626 -14.01 -13.14 -4.09
N GLN A 627 -13.43 -12.60 -5.16
CA GLN A 627 -11.98 -12.42 -5.28
C GLN A 627 -11.46 -11.33 -4.34
N GLU A 628 -12.17 -10.20 -4.23
CA GLU A 628 -11.87 -9.11 -3.29
C GLU A 628 -11.98 -9.59 -1.84
N GLU A 629 -13.01 -10.35 -1.47
CA GLU A 629 -13.14 -10.92 -0.12
C GLU A 629 -12.04 -11.95 0.18
N HIS A 630 -11.63 -12.76 -0.81
CA HIS A 630 -10.51 -13.68 -0.62
C HIS A 630 -9.15 -12.96 -0.50
N ALA A 631 -8.95 -11.87 -1.24
CA ALA A 631 -7.79 -10.99 -1.09
C ALA A 631 -7.80 -10.27 0.26
N ARG A 632 -8.95 -9.74 0.69
CA ARG A 632 -9.14 -9.07 1.99
C ARG A 632 -8.84 -10.02 3.14
N THR A 633 -9.45 -11.21 3.15
CA THR A 633 -9.20 -12.25 4.18
C THR A 633 -7.78 -12.83 4.15
N HIS A 634 -7.06 -12.71 3.03
CA HIS A 634 -5.61 -12.98 3.01
C HIS A 634 -4.80 -11.84 3.65
N SER A 635 -5.13 -10.58 3.34
CA SER A 635 -4.47 -9.40 3.94
C SER A 635 -4.73 -9.25 5.44
N GLU A 636 -5.96 -9.53 5.90
CA GLU A 636 -6.35 -9.58 7.31
C GLU A 636 -5.44 -10.54 8.10
N LYS A 637 -5.18 -11.73 7.55
CA LYS A 637 -4.25 -12.72 8.15
C LYS A 637 -2.79 -12.27 8.13
N GLN A 638 -2.33 -11.63 7.06
CA GLN A 638 -0.97 -11.06 7.04
C GLN A 638 -0.81 -9.99 8.13
N VAL A 639 -1.84 -9.17 8.38
CA VAL A 639 -1.85 -8.19 9.47
C VAL A 639 -1.88 -8.88 10.84
N GLU A 640 -2.69 -9.93 11.03
CA GLU A 640 -2.76 -10.71 12.28
C GLU A 640 -1.41 -11.40 12.60
N ASP A 641 -0.76 -12.00 11.60
CA ASP A 641 0.59 -12.58 11.72
C ASP A 641 1.63 -11.50 12.07
N LEU A 642 1.58 -10.32 11.43
CA LEU A 642 2.49 -9.21 11.69
C LEU A 642 2.30 -8.59 13.09
N LEU A 643 1.05 -8.41 13.54
CA LEU A 643 0.75 -7.97 14.90
C LEU A 643 1.26 -8.97 15.94
N THR A 644 1.10 -10.27 15.68
CA THR A 644 1.63 -11.36 16.52
C THR A 644 3.16 -11.36 16.56
N ALA A 645 3.82 -11.05 15.45
CA ALA A 645 5.28 -10.90 15.40
C ALA A 645 5.76 -9.64 16.14
N MET A 646 5.06 -8.51 15.99
CA MET A 646 5.39 -7.24 16.66
C MET A 646 5.27 -7.37 18.20
N GLU A 647 4.24 -8.07 18.69
CA GLU A 647 4.08 -8.30 20.14
C GLU A 647 5.19 -9.21 20.71
N LYS A 648 5.72 -10.17 19.95
CA LYS A 648 6.91 -10.95 20.35
C LYS A 648 8.16 -10.08 20.46
N VAL A 649 8.45 -9.27 19.43
CA VAL A 649 9.60 -8.34 19.45
C VAL A 649 9.50 -7.34 20.61
N LYS A 650 8.29 -6.90 20.95
CA LYS A 650 8.02 -6.06 22.13
C LYS A 650 8.29 -6.79 23.45
N GLN A 651 7.91 -8.07 23.57
CA GLN A 651 8.20 -8.89 24.75
C GLN A 651 9.71 -9.19 24.89
N GLU A 652 10.40 -9.48 23.77
CA GLU A 652 11.86 -9.60 23.72
C GLU A 652 12.55 -8.29 24.14
N LEU A 653 12.05 -7.13 23.71
CA LEU A 653 12.57 -5.82 24.11
C LEU A 653 12.42 -5.56 25.62
N GLU A 654 11.28 -5.90 26.23
CA GLU A 654 11.12 -5.80 27.70
C GLU A 654 12.03 -6.77 28.46
N LEU A 655 12.22 -7.99 27.94
CA LEU A 655 13.21 -8.93 28.49
C LEU A 655 14.65 -8.40 28.38
N MET A 656 15.01 -7.75 27.27
CA MET A 656 16.32 -7.09 27.13
C MET A 656 16.47 -5.89 28.06
N LYS A 657 15.44 -5.05 28.24
CA LYS A 657 15.43 -3.96 29.23
C LYS A 657 15.64 -4.48 30.66
N ALA A 658 14.95 -5.55 31.04
CA ALA A 658 15.12 -6.18 32.35
C ALA A 658 16.55 -6.71 32.56
N LYS A 659 17.15 -7.34 31.54
CA LYS A 659 18.56 -7.80 31.57
C LYS A 659 19.55 -6.63 31.62
N LEU A 660 19.29 -5.55 30.91
CA LEU A 660 20.10 -4.33 30.96
C LEU A 660 20.04 -3.69 32.37
N SER A 661 18.86 -3.55 32.96
CA SER A 661 18.70 -3.05 34.33
C SER A 661 19.41 -3.94 35.37
N SER A 662 19.27 -5.27 35.25
CA SER A 662 19.95 -6.24 36.12
C SER A 662 21.48 -6.16 36.02
N THR A 663 22.02 -5.98 34.81
CA THR A 663 23.47 -5.84 34.59
C THR A 663 23.99 -4.46 35.02
N GLN A 664 23.24 -3.38 34.83
CA GLN A 664 23.54 -2.06 35.39
C GLN A 664 23.57 -2.07 36.92
N LEU A 665 22.60 -2.71 37.58
CA LEU A 665 22.58 -2.88 39.04
C LEU A 665 23.81 -3.67 39.50
N SER A 666 24.12 -4.80 38.85
CA SER A 666 25.31 -5.58 39.17
C SER A 666 26.62 -4.85 38.89
N LEU A 667 26.66 -3.87 37.98
CA LEU A 667 27.81 -3.00 37.78
C LEU A 667 27.95 -2.00 38.93
N ALA A 668 26.86 -1.33 39.32
CA ALA A 668 26.83 -0.41 40.46
C ALA A 668 27.23 -1.11 41.78
N GLU A 669 26.78 -2.34 42.02
CA GLU A 669 27.24 -3.18 43.13
C GLU A 669 28.77 -3.40 43.12
N LYS A 670 29.34 -3.65 41.94
CA LYS A 670 30.78 -3.87 41.77
C LYS A 670 31.58 -2.59 41.93
N GLU A 671 31.09 -1.47 41.44
CA GLU A 671 31.70 -0.15 41.69
C GLU A 671 31.70 0.21 43.17
N ASN A 672 30.56 0.03 43.85
CA ASN A 672 30.41 0.30 45.28
C ASN A 672 31.35 -0.58 46.13
N HIS A 673 31.47 -1.87 45.78
CA HIS A 673 32.44 -2.76 46.41
C HIS A 673 33.89 -2.33 46.14
N LEU A 674 34.20 -1.87 44.92
CA LEU A 674 35.54 -1.37 44.56
C LEU A 674 35.88 -0.08 45.30
N THR A 675 34.92 0.84 45.51
CA THR A 675 35.12 2.00 46.40
C THR A 675 35.29 1.61 47.87
N SER A 676 34.60 0.57 48.37
CA SER A 676 34.83 0.03 49.72
C SER A 676 36.27 -0.48 49.87
N LEU A 677 36.74 -1.30 48.92
CA LEU A 677 38.12 -1.82 48.91
C LEU A 677 39.17 -0.70 48.79
N ARG A 678 38.87 0.40 48.07
CA ARG A 678 39.72 1.60 48.05
C ARG A 678 39.75 2.28 49.42
N ALA A 679 38.61 2.45 50.08
CA ALA A 679 38.51 3.05 51.42
C ALA A 679 39.21 2.20 52.50
N GLU A 680 39.03 0.88 52.48
CA GLU A 680 39.73 -0.07 53.36
C GLU A 680 41.26 -0.01 53.15
N ARG A 681 41.72 0.02 51.88
CA ARG A 681 43.14 0.20 51.55
C ARG A 681 43.69 1.55 52.03
N ARG A 682 42.91 2.63 51.96
CA ARG A 682 43.28 3.95 52.52
C ARG A 682 43.41 3.88 54.05
N LYS A 683 42.43 3.29 54.73
CA LYS A 683 42.44 3.10 56.19
C LYS A 683 43.65 2.30 56.66
N HIS A 684 43.97 1.19 55.99
CA HIS A 684 45.17 0.39 56.32
C HIS A 684 46.50 1.13 56.05
N LEU A 685 46.54 2.02 55.06
CA LEU A 685 47.71 2.88 54.86
C LEU A 685 47.85 3.90 56.00
N GLU A 686 46.75 4.50 56.46
CA GLU A 686 46.74 5.41 57.61
C GLU A 686 47.18 4.72 58.91
N GLU A 687 46.60 3.55 59.22
CA GLU A 687 46.97 2.69 60.36
C GLU A 687 48.48 2.35 60.35
N VAL A 688 49.03 1.99 59.18
CA VAL A 688 50.47 1.69 59.03
C VAL A 688 51.34 2.94 59.17
N LEU A 689 50.86 4.13 58.80
CA LEU A 689 51.58 5.37 59.02
C LEU A 689 51.52 5.82 60.49
N GLU A 690 50.43 5.55 61.20
CA GLU A 690 50.25 5.81 62.63
C GLU A 690 51.13 4.89 63.49
N MET A 691 51.08 3.56 63.29
CA MET A 691 51.96 2.62 64.00
C MET A 691 53.46 2.95 63.83
N LYS A 692 53.86 3.45 62.65
CA LYS A 692 55.23 3.95 62.41
C LYS A 692 55.55 5.23 63.20
N GLN A 693 54.57 6.12 63.36
CA GLN A 693 54.73 7.35 64.15
C GLN A 693 54.87 7.01 65.65
N GLU A 694 54.05 6.08 66.16
CA GLU A 694 54.13 5.57 67.53
C GLU A 694 55.46 4.86 67.81
N ALA A 695 55.91 3.97 66.91
CA ALA A 695 57.19 3.27 67.05
C ALA A 695 58.39 4.24 67.09
N LEU A 696 58.36 5.31 66.28
CA LEU A 696 59.39 6.37 66.32
C LEU A 696 59.33 7.17 67.63
N LEU A 697 58.14 7.52 68.13
CA LEU A 697 57.97 8.18 69.44
C LEU A 697 58.47 7.31 70.60
N ALA A 698 58.17 6.01 70.59
CA ALA A 698 58.65 5.05 71.59
C ALA A 698 60.19 4.95 71.57
N ALA A 699 60.80 4.84 70.38
CA ALA A 699 62.26 4.81 70.24
C ALA A 699 62.93 6.12 70.71
N ILE A 700 62.32 7.28 70.43
CA ILE A 700 62.80 8.58 70.94
C ILE A 700 62.74 8.61 72.47
N SER A 701 61.63 8.15 73.07
CA SER A 701 61.48 8.07 74.53
C SER A 701 62.46 7.10 75.18
N GLU A 702 62.78 5.98 74.52
CA GLU A 702 63.80 5.03 74.97
C GLU A 702 65.20 5.66 74.95
N LYS A 703 65.54 6.42 73.89
CA LYS A 703 66.81 7.16 73.82
C LYS A 703 66.89 8.24 74.91
N ASP A 704 65.82 8.97 75.18
CA ASP A 704 65.79 9.96 76.27
C ASP A 704 65.91 9.32 77.67
N ALA A 705 65.27 8.17 77.90
CA ALA A 705 65.43 7.40 79.15
C ALA A 705 66.89 6.91 79.34
N ASN A 706 67.50 6.37 78.28
CA ASN A 706 68.91 5.95 78.30
C ASN A 706 69.88 7.13 78.50
N ILE A 707 69.61 8.29 77.90
CA ILE A 707 70.37 9.52 78.14
C ILE A 707 70.27 9.92 79.63
N ALA A 708 69.05 9.98 80.19
CA ALA A 708 68.85 10.34 81.59
C ALA A 708 69.55 9.39 82.57
N LEU A 709 69.48 8.08 82.33
CA LEU A 709 70.16 7.06 83.14
C LEU A 709 71.69 7.21 83.10
N LEU A 710 72.28 7.50 81.92
CA LEU A 710 73.72 7.73 81.79
C LEU A 710 74.14 9.06 82.39
N GLU A 711 73.37 10.13 82.23
CA GLU A 711 73.66 11.43 82.84
C GLU A 711 73.64 11.35 84.38
N LEU A 712 72.63 10.68 84.96
CA LEU A 712 72.50 10.46 86.41
C LEU A 712 73.58 9.52 87.00
N SER A 713 74.08 8.55 86.22
CA SER A 713 75.11 7.59 86.70
C SER A 713 76.55 8.01 86.39
N SER A 714 76.76 9.08 85.61
CA SER A 714 78.10 9.47 85.14
C SER A 714 78.95 10.18 86.20
N SER A 715 80.12 9.60 86.52
CA SER A 715 81.16 10.23 87.35
C SER A 715 82.15 11.06 86.52
N LYS A 716 81.62 11.95 85.64
CA LYS A 716 82.39 12.80 84.71
C LYS A 716 83.43 12.07 83.83
N LYS A 717 83.24 10.77 83.57
CA LYS A 717 84.16 9.98 82.74
C LYS A 717 83.96 10.33 81.27
N LYS A 718 85.07 10.54 80.54
CA LYS A 718 85.04 10.95 79.11
C LYS A 718 84.20 9.99 78.25
N LYS A 719 84.34 8.68 78.47
CA LYS A 719 83.61 7.66 77.70
C LYS A 719 82.08 7.76 77.84
N THR A 720 81.56 7.96 79.05
CA THR A 720 80.09 8.11 79.25
C THR A 720 79.57 9.41 78.62
N GLN A 721 80.40 10.46 78.57
CA GLN A 721 80.06 11.70 77.86
C GLN A 721 79.99 11.50 76.34
N GLU A 722 80.88 10.67 75.78
CA GLU A 722 80.89 10.30 74.36
C GLU A 722 79.68 9.43 74.00
N GLU A 723 79.32 8.47 74.86
CA GLU A 723 78.12 7.62 74.74
C GLU A 723 76.81 8.45 74.79
N VAL A 724 76.66 9.36 75.77
CA VAL A 724 75.54 10.33 75.82
C VAL A 724 75.49 11.22 74.57
N SER A 725 76.65 11.63 74.05
CA SER A 725 76.73 12.44 72.83
C SER A 725 76.35 11.64 71.57
N ALA A 726 76.56 10.32 71.55
CA ALA A 726 76.11 9.45 70.48
C ALA A 726 74.58 9.29 70.52
N LEU A 727 74.01 8.94 71.68
CA LEU A 727 72.56 8.79 71.85
C LEU A 727 71.77 10.05 71.49
N LYS A 728 72.31 11.24 71.78
CA LYS A 728 71.67 12.51 71.39
C LYS A 728 71.59 12.66 69.85
N ARG A 729 72.66 12.35 69.11
CA ARG A 729 72.63 12.37 67.63
C ARG A 729 71.69 11.30 67.05
N GLU A 730 71.63 10.12 67.65
CA GLU A 730 70.66 9.08 67.27
C GLU A 730 69.22 9.56 67.49
N LYS A 731 68.95 10.21 68.63
CA LYS A 731 67.63 10.80 68.91
C LYS A 731 67.27 11.90 67.93
N ASP A 732 68.19 12.81 67.62
CA ASP A 732 67.95 13.90 66.65
C ASP A 732 67.64 13.34 65.24
N SER A 733 68.28 12.22 64.86
CA SER A 733 67.97 11.48 63.63
C SER A 733 66.56 10.86 63.66
N LEU A 734 66.16 10.22 64.76
CA LEU A 734 64.80 9.68 64.94
C LEU A 734 63.74 10.79 64.95
N VAL A 735 64.02 11.95 65.55
CA VAL A 735 63.14 13.14 65.53
C VAL A 735 62.99 13.69 64.10
N LEU A 736 64.04 13.64 63.28
CA LEU A 736 63.95 14.01 61.86
C LEU A 736 63.08 13.01 61.06
N GLN A 737 63.25 11.71 61.30
CA GLN A 737 62.40 10.67 60.70
C GLN A 737 60.94 10.81 61.14
N LEU A 738 60.68 11.14 62.41
CA LEU A 738 59.34 11.40 62.92
C LEU A 738 58.66 12.58 62.20
N LYS A 739 59.38 13.70 62.00
CA LYS A 739 58.86 14.84 61.23
C LYS A 739 58.51 14.46 59.79
N GLN A 740 59.39 13.72 59.11
CA GLN A 740 59.12 13.23 57.76
C GLN A 740 57.90 12.28 57.75
N GLN A 741 57.75 11.43 58.76
CA GLN A 741 56.64 10.49 58.87
C GLN A 741 55.29 11.19 59.11
N THR A 742 55.25 12.22 59.96
CA THR A 742 54.06 13.06 60.15
C THR A 742 53.73 13.82 58.86
N GLN A 743 54.73 14.35 58.13
CA GLN A 743 54.51 14.99 56.83
C GLN A 743 53.96 13.99 55.78
N ASN A 744 54.47 12.76 55.75
CA ASN A 744 53.96 11.70 54.87
C ASN A 744 52.49 11.37 55.18
N ARG A 745 52.10 11.31 56.47
CA ARG A 745 50.71 11.09 56.90
C ARG A 745 49.80 12.26 56.51
N MET A 746 50.24 13.50 56.74
CA MET A 746 49.50 14.69 56.28
C MET A 746 49.32 14.71 54.76
N LYS A 747 50.34 14.29 53.99
CA LYS A 747 50.21 14.23 52.52
C LYS A 747 49.18 13.18 52.09
N LEU A 748 49.21 11.97 52.67
CA LEU A 748 48.20 10.94 52.38
C LEU A 748 46.77 11.46 52.63
N MET A 749 46.58 12.25 53.70
CA MET A 749 45.28 12.87 54.02
C MET A 749 44.87 13.99 53.06
N ALA A 750 45.82 14.66 52.42
CA ALA A 750 45.54 15.69 51.40
C ALA A 750 45.22 15.06 50.03
N ASP A 751 46.06 14.10 49.59
CA ASP A 751 45.89 13.36 48.32
C ASP A 751 44.56 12.55 48.26
N ASN A 752 43.83 12.44 49.38
CA ASN A 752 42.52 11.78 49.48
C ASN A 752 41.32 12.62 48.99
N TYR A 753 41.41 13.96 48.93
CA TYR A 753 40.24 14.82 48.61
C TYR A 753 39.92 14.90 47.11
N ASP A 754 40.90 14.67 46.21
CA ASP A 754 40.69 14.78 44.76
C ASP A 754 40.06 13.53 44.11
N ASP A 755 40.15 12.35 44.72
CA ASP A 755 39.69 11.06 44.14
C ASP A 755 38.15 10.98 44.00
N ASP A 756 37.40 11.57 44.94
CA ASP A 756 35.92 11.54 44.92
C ASP A 756 35.31 12.55 43.93
N HIS A 757 36.02 13.61 43.55
CA HIS A 757 35.51 14.63 42.61
C HIS A 757 35.51 14.18 41.14
N LEU A 758 36.23 13.11 40.79
CA LEU A 758 36.35 12.62 39.41
C LEU A 758 35.19 11.70 38.95
N LYS A 759 34.15 11.51 39.75
CA LYS A 759 33.12 10.47 39.53
C LYS A 759 31.84 10.90 38.77
N VAL A 760 31.70 12.16 38.35
CA VAL A 760 30.47 12.67 37.68
C VAL A 760 30.71 12.99 36.21
N SER A 761 30.77 11.97 35.35
CA SER A 761 30.88 12.11 33.88
C SER A 761 30.39 10.87 33.10
N ALA A 762 29.20 10.36 33.44
CA ALA A 762 28.42 9.45 32.58
C ALA A 762 26.92 9.57 32.91
N PRO A 763 26.00 9.60 31.94
CA PRO A 763 24.57 9.73 32.21
C PRO A 763 23.92 8.39 32.54
N ASN A 764 23.16 8.33 33.63
CA ASN A 764 22.11 7.32 33.83
C ASN A 764 20.91 8.03 34.49
N PRO A 765 19.68 7.92 33.95
CA PRO A 765 18.52 8.61 34.51
C PRO A 765 18.04 7.98 35.84
N VAL A 766 17.14 8.68 36.53
CA VAL A 766 16.46 8.26 37.77
C VAL A 766 17.30 8.36 39.06
N ALA A 767 17.63 9.60 39.45
CA ALA A 767 17.69 10.02 40.86
C ALA A 767 17.35 11.53 40.97
N PRO A 768 16.54 11.99 41.95
CA PRO A 768 16.08 13.38 42.01
C PRO A 768 17.05 14.33 42.75
N ASN A 769 16.87 15.63 42.52
CA ASN A 769 17.42 16.76 43.29
C ASN A 769 18.95 16.98 43.26
N HIS A 770 19.57 16.96 42.08
CA HIS A 770 20.67 17.89 41.79
C HIS A 770 20.21 18.94 40.78
N LYS A 771 20.27 20.22 41.17
CA LYS A 771 20.06 21.34 40.25
C LYS A 771 21.25 21.42 39.27
N PRO A 772 21.02 21.59 37.96
CA PRO A 772 22.11 21.77 36.98
C PRO A 772 22.89 23.07 37.24
N SER A 773 24.15 23.09 36.81
CA SER A 773 24.99 24.30 36.82
C SER A 773 24.40 25.37 35.88
N PRO A 774 24.54 26.69 36.16
CA PRO A 774 24.12 27.75 35.24
C PRO A 774 24.64 27.56 33.80
N ASP A 775 25.90 27.14 33.62
CA ASP A 775 26.49 26.87 32.29
C ASP A 775 25.80 25.71 31.56
N GLN A 776 25.35 24.69 32.31
CA GLN A 776 24.60 23.55 31.75
C GLN A 776 23.21 24.00 31.32
N MET A 777 22.52 24.80 32.16
CA MET A 777 21.23 25.38 31.81
C MET A 777 21.31 26.30 30.58
N LEU A 778 22.37 27.11 30.47
CA LEU A 778 22.63 27.94 29.30
C LEU A 778 22.77 27.11 28.01
N SER A 779 23.52 26.01 28.06
CA SER A 779 23.60 25.08 26.91
C SER A 779 22.23 24.49 26.56
N THR A 780 21.51 23.95 27.55
CA THR A 780 20.18 23.37 27.33
C THR A 780 19.16 24.39 26.81
N LEU A 781 19.21 25.64 27.27
CA LEU A 781 18.37 26.74 26.76
C LEU A 781 18.67 27.09 25.30
N LEU A 782 19.95 27.09 24.91
CA LEU A 782 20.36 27.30 23.52
C LEU A 782 19.90 26.15 22.61
N ASP A 783 20.06 24.91 23.05
CA ASP A 783 19.62 23.71 22.32
C ASP A 783 18.09 23.65 22.18
N LEU A 784 17.35 23.90 23.28
CA LEU A 784 15.89 23.98 23.29
C LEU A 784 15.39 25.09 22.35
N ASN A 785 16.00 26.28 22.38
CA ASN A 785 15.61 27.37 21.49
C ASN A 785 15.92 27.07 20.01
N GLN A 786 17.06 26.42 19.72
CA GLN A 786 17.37 25.99 18.35
C GLN A 786 16.36 24.95 17.85
N ASN A 787 15.97 24.00 18.70
CA ASN A 787 14.94 23.01 18.37
C ASN A 787 13.55 23.64 18.22
N ARG A 788 13.19 24.62 19.07
CA ARG A 788 11.98 25.44 18.93
C ARG A 788 11.94 26.17 17.59
N SER A 789 13.08 26.71 17.13
CA SER A 789 13.20 27.38 15.83
C SER A 789 12.98 26.42 14.65
N LYS A 790 13.58 25.22 14.70
CA LYS A 790 13.34 24.15 13.71
C LYS A 790 11.86 23.74 13.68
N LEU A 791 11.25 23.58 14.85
CA LEU A 791 9.86 23.15 15.00
C LEU A 791 8.87 24.20 14.47
N LYS A 792 9.13 25.50 14.68
CA LYS A 792 8.37 26.59 14.05
C LYS A 792 8.46 26.56 12.52
N LEU A 793 9.65 26.30 11.94
CA LEU A 793 9.80 26.15 10.49
C LEU A 793 9.02 24.95 9.94
N TYR A 794 9.07 23.81 10.64
CA TYR A 794 8.32 22.60 10.27
C TYR A 794 6.80 22.83 10.30
N ILE A 795 6.28 23.42 11.38
CA ILE A 795 4.88 23.84 11.49
C ILE A 795 4.52 24.81 10.35
N GLY A 796 5.41 25.75 10.00
CA GLY A 796 5.23 26.67 8.88
C GLY A 796 5.07 25.95 7.53
N HIS A 797 5.90 24.94 7.25
CA HIS A 797 5.77 24.12 6.04
C HIS A 797 4.47 23.32 6.02
N LEU A 798 4.12 22.62 7.12
CA LEU A 798 2.84 21.89 7.23
C LEU A 798 1.64 22.82 7.00
N THR A 799 1.68 24.02 7.61
CA THR A 799 0.61 25.02 7.47
C THR A 799 0.50 25.53 6.02
N SER A 800 1.61 25.76 5.31
CA SER A 800 1.61 26.15 3.90
C SER A 800 1.03 25.04 3.00
N LEU A 801 1.47 23.80 3.21
CA LEU A 801 0.98 22.65 2.45
C LEU A 801 -0.54 22.45 2.61
N CYS A 802 -1.07 22.63 3.83
CA CYS A 802 -2.52 22.64 4.05
C CYS A 802 -3.20 23.81 3.31
N GLN A 803 -2.69 25.04 3.41
CA GLN A 803 -3.28 26.22 2.74
C GLN A 803 -3.28 26.12 1.21
N GLU A 804 -2.28 25.47 0.62
CA GLU A 804 -2.17 25.26 -0.83
C GLU A 804 -3.09 24.16 -1.38
N ARG A 805 -3.58 23.23 -0.54
CA ARG A 805 -4.38 22.08 -0.96
C ARG A 805 -5.83 22.13 -0.46
N ASP A 806 -6.04 22.27 0.84
CA ASP A 806 -7.35 22.50 1.44
C ASP A 806 -7.24 23.34 2.75
N PRO A 807 -7.56 24.65 2.69
CA PRO A 807 -7.60 25.52 3.87
C PRO A 807 -8.54 25.04 4.99
N ILE A 808 -9.51 24.16 4.70
CA ILE A 808 -10.48 23.64 5.69
C ILE A 808 -9.79 22.71 6.70
N ILE A 809 -8.63 22.12 6.38
CA ILE A 809 -7.83 21.30 7.30
C ILE A 809 -7.45 22.10 8.56
N LEU A 810 -7.10 23.38 8.40
CA LEU A 810 -6.64 24.26 9.48
C LEU A 810 -7.77 24.98 10.24
N GLN A 811 -9.03 24.79 9.83
CA GLN A 811 -10.15 25.62 10.29
C GLN A 811 -10.38 25.56 11.83
N ASP A 812 -10.04 24.42 12.44
CA ASP A 812 -10.17 24.18 13.89
C ASP A 812 -8.84 24.32 14.67
N SER A 813 -7.74 24.68 13.99
CA SER A 813 -6.37 24.60 14.53
C SER A 813 -5.61 25.93 14.44
N ALA A 814 -5.85 26.83 15.39
CA ALA A 814 -5.07 28.06 15.54
C ALA A 814 -3.69 27.78 16.20
N PRO A 815 -2.57 28.33 15.69
CA PRO A 815 -1.25 28.10 16.27
C PRO A 815 -1.12 28.72 17.67
N PRO A 816 -0.40 28.08 18.61
CA PRO A 816 -0.28 28.55 19.98
C PRO A 816 0.52 29.86 20.09
N PRO A 817 0.35 30.66 21.16
CA PRO A 817 1.05 31.94 21.31
C PRO A 817 2.58 31.83 21.27
N SER A 818 3.12 30.70 21.72
CA SER A 818 4.54 30.30 21.64
C SER A 818 5.09 30.25 20.21
N TYR A 819 4.25 30.05 19.19
CA TYR A 819 4.63 30.14 17.78
C TYR A 819 5.05 31.56 17.38
N GLN A 820 4.35 32.58 17.89
CA GLN A 820 4.53 33.98 17.53
C GLN A 820 5.69 34.65 18.27
N ARG A 821 6.20 34.05 19.35
CA ARG A 821 7.32 34.57 20.13
C ARG A 821 8.60 34.61 19.29
N SER A 822 9.14 35.80 19.06
CA SER A 822 10.30 36.00 18.18
C SER A 822 11.61 35.49 18.79
N ASP A 823 12.44 34.85 17.97
CA ASP A 823 13.78 34.38 18.35
C ASP A 823 14.78 35.55 18.29
N SER A 824 14.65 36.51 19.22
CA SER A 824 15.45 37.75 19.23
C SER A 824 16.93 37.50 19.56
N ALA A 825 17.83 38.12 18.79
CA ALA A 825 19.26 38.15 19.12
C ALA A 825 19.56 38.82 20.49
N SER A 826 18.67 39.68 20.99
CA SER A 826 18.81 40.26 22.34
C SER A 826 18.68 39.21 23.46
N TRP A 827 17.87 38.17 23.25
CA TRP A 827 17.63 37.12 24.24
C TRP A 827 18.90 36.31 24.51
N HIS A 828 19.67 36.01 23.46
CA HIS A 828 20.98 35.35 23.56
C HIS A 828 21.99 36.17 24.38
N SER A 829 21.95 37.51 24.30
CA SER A 829 22.77 38.37 25.16
C SER A 829 22.26 38.41 26.60
N GLN A 830 20.94 38.51 26.78
CA GLN A 830 20.30 38.61 28.10
C GLN A 830 20.46 37.34 28.94
N LEU A 831 20.51 36.16 28.32
CA LEU A 831 20.75 34.88 28.99
C LEU A 831 22.00 34.89 29.89
N HIS A 832 23.09 35.52 29.45
CA HIS A 832 24.34 35.57 30.24
C HIS A 832 24.29 36.53 31.44
N ASP A 833 23.32 37.45 31.48
CA ASP A 833 23.11 38.40 32.58
C ASP A 833 22.05 37.90 33.60
N MET A 834 21.40 36.75 33.34
CA MET A 834 20.31 36.22 34.17
C MET A 834 20.80 35.44 35.40
N THR A 835 20.07 35.56 36.51
CA THR A 835 20.36 34.78 37.73
C THR A 835 19.97 33.31 37.58
N GLN A 836 20.48 32.43 38.44
CA GLN A 836 20.15 31.01 38.39
C GLN A 836 18.64 30.73 38.46
N GLU A 837 17.89 31.44 39.31
CA GLU A 837 16.42 31.29 39.39
C GLU A 837 15.71 31.78 38.13
N GLN A 838 16.25 32.81 37.45
CA GLN A 838 15.72 33.30 36.18
C GLN A 838 16.01 32.31 35.03
N LEU A 839 17.19 31.69 35.02
CA LEU A 839 17.55 30.64 34.06
C LEU A 839 16.69 29.38 34.25
N GLU A 840 16.45 28.95 35.49
CA GLU A 840 15.52 27.85 35.81
C GLU A 840 14.09 28.15 35.35
N ALA A 841 13.60 29.38 35.56
CA ALA A 841 12.27 29.80 35.16
C ALA A 841 12.10 29.90 33.63
N GLU A 842 13.12 30.41 32.92
CA GLU A 842 13.11 30.51 31.46
C GLU A 842 13.27 29.12 30.81
N LEU A 843 14.05 28.21 31.40
CA LEU A 843 14.19 26.82 30.94
C LEU A 843 12.84 26.07 31.04
N ALA A 844 12.19 26.13 32.20
CA ALA A 844 10.85 25.56 32.41
C ALA A 844 9.72 26.26 31.63
N LEU A 845 10.03 27.39 30.97
CA LEU A 845 9.17 28.05 30.00
C LEU A 845 9.50 27.59 28.58
N CYS A 846 10.77 27.46 28.18
CA CYS A 846 11.18 26.99 26.86
C CYS A 846 10.80 25.53 26.62
N GLU A 847 10.88 24.67 27.65
CA GLU A 847 10.36 23.30 27.61
C GLU A 847 8.85 23.26 27.34
N ARG A 848 8.08 24.16 27.98
CA ARG A 848 6.62 24.24 27.84
C ARG A 848 6.20 24.77 26.47
N GLU A 849 6.82 25.86 26.02
CA GLU A 849 6.58 26.40 24.66
C GLU A 849 7.00 25.39 23.57
N GLY A 850 8.07 24.61 23.81
CA GLY A 850 8.45 23.50 22.94
C GLY A 850 7.41 22.39 22.89
N ALA A 851 6.84 22.01 24.04
CA ALA A 851 5.76 21.02 24.13
C ALA A 851 4.47 21.49 23.44
N GLU A 852 4.02 22.73 23.68
CA GLU A 852 2.87 23.34 22.99
C GLU A 852 3.02 23.31 21.46
N LEU A 853 4.22 23.62 20.97
CA LEU A 853 4.53 23.60 19.54
C LEU A 853 4.56 22.16 18.99
N GLN A 854 5.08 21.19 19.75
CA GLN A 854 5.09 19.79 19.34
C GLN A 854 3.68 19.20 19.31
N GLU A 855 2.83 19.55 20.28
CA GLU A 855 1.42 19.16 20.31
C GLU A 855 0.65 19.74 19.12
N TYR A 856 0.86 21.02 18.79
CA TYR A 856 0.27 21.64 17.60
C TYR A 856 0.77 21.01 16.29
N ALA A 857 2.07 20.71 16.16
CA ALA A 857 2.61 20.02 15.00
C ALA A 857 1.98 18.62 14.82
N ASN A 858 1.82 17.88 15.92
CA ASN A 858 1.17 16.57 15.92
C ASN A 858 -0.33 16.68 15.57
N GLN A 859 -1.03 17.72 16.05
CA GLN A 859 -2.44 17.97 15.74
C GLN A 859 -2.66 18.26 14.25
N VAL A 860 -1.81 19.09 13.63
CA VAL A 860 -1.86 19.36 12.19
C VAL A 860 -1.54 18.11 11.38
N LEU A 861 -0.55 17.30 11.78
CA LEU A 861 -0.26 16.01 11.14
C LEU A 861 -1.42 15.01 11.23
N GLN A 862 -2.12 14.94 12.36
CA GLN A 862 -3.31 14.09 12.50
C GLN A 862 -4.44 14.58 11.58
N GLN A 863 -4.67 15.89 11.49
CA GLN A 863 -5.67 16.45 10.58
C GLN A 863 -5.34 16.25 9.10
N ILE A 864 -4.05 16.22 8.74
CA ILE A 864 -3.58 15.79 7.41
C ILE A 864 -3.88 14.29 7.21
N ALA A 865 -3.51 13.43 8.15
CA ALA A 865 -3.75 11.98 8.05
C ALA A 865 -5.24 11.62 7.93
N ASP A 866 -6.10 12.30 8.69
CA ASP A 866 -7.56 12.04 8.74
C ASP A 866 -8.31 12.53 7.48
N ARG A 867 -7.76 13.52 6.75
CA ARG A 867 -8.46 14.18 5.63
C ARG A 867 -7.78 14.03 4.27
N CYS A 868 -6.45 13.96 4.22
CA CYS A 868 -5.62 13.89 3.00
C CYS A 868 -4.37 13.02 3.23
N PRO A 869 -4.51 11.68 3.36
CA PRO A 869 -3.38 10.78 3.60
C PRO A 869 -2.33 10.78 2.47
N ASP A 870 -2.71 11.20 1.26
CA ASP A 870 -1.82 11.45 0.12
C ASP A 870 -0.88 12.66 0.33
N ILE A 871 -1.29 13.64 1.15
CA ILE A 871 -0.40 14.72 1.60
C ILE A 871 0.55 14.22 2.69
N LEU A 872 0.11 13.29 3.55
CA LEU A 872 0.98 12.68 4.56
C LEU A 872 2.16 11.93 3.91
N GLU A 873 1.91 11.20 2.82
CA GLU A 873 2.95 10.54 2.02
C GLU A 873 3.95 11.56 1.42
N GLN A 874 3.47 12.71 0.92
CA GLN A 874 4.34 13.80 0.46
C GLN A 874 5.17 14.43 1.59
N VAL A 875 4.61 14.56 2.80
CA VAL A 875 5.34 15.06 3.99
C VAL A 875 6.41 14.07 4.44
N VAL A 876 6.11 12.76 4.46
CA VAL A 876 7.08 11.71 4.79
C VAL A 876 8.23 11.69 3.77
N ASN A 877 7.92 11.65 2.48
CA ASN A 877 8.94 11.68 1.43
C ASN A 877 9.83 12.94 1.52
N ALA A 878 9.25 14.11 1.80
CA ALA A 878 10.02 15.36 1.97
C ALA A 878 10.91 15.38 3.23
N LEU A 879 10.54 14.63 4.29
CA LEU A 879 11.38 14.44 5.48
C LEU A 879 12.49 13.41 5.26
N GLU A 880 12.23 12.36 4.47
CA GLU A 880 13.25 11.39 4.04
C GLU A 880 14.27 12.03 3.08
N ASP A 881 13.83 12.88 2.14
CA ASP A 881 14.69 13.65 1.23
C ASP A 881 15.52 14.78 1.94
N SER A 882 15.27 15.05 3.22
CA SER A 882 15.93 16.12 3.99
C SER A 882 16.65 15.67 5.27
N SER A 883 16.85 14.35 5.43
CA SER A 883 17.56 13.71 6.55
C SER A 883 18.97 13.22 6.17
#